data_AF-A0A954EWJ8-F1
#
_entry.id   AF-A0A954EWJ8-F1
#
_cell.length_a   1.000
_cell.length_b   1.000
_cell.length_c   1.000
_cell.angle_alpha   90.00
_cell.angle_beta   90.00
_cell.angle_gamma   90.00
#
_symmetry.space_group_name_H-M   'P 1'
#
loop_
_entity.id
_entity.type
_entity.pdbx_description
1 polymer ?
#
loop_
_entity_poly.entity_id
_entity_poly.type
_entity_poly.pdbx_seq_one_letter_code
_entity_poly.pdbx_strand_id
1 'polypeptide(L)'
;MGRKIWTERKRRTPARDRFVETLENRALLTVSFQLNYLPSSPAGIGFDHPTLGQARRDALQTIADNFGALFDHTATITMDVSSSENSMSNTLASAGSNTAETFTAGFGSEVIRTKVLTGMDLNGATVDGTVDVNWGQPYEVSLDPMDVDGSEIDFVSTMVHEFTHAMGFASLIFQDGTDEWSTQPGNPGSWSAFDQFITNASETPVINASFELSSAVWANSVGGNSANGNGLFFNGPNAKAANGGNPVGLFTPTTWSDGSSVSHTDDENPALAGTMMLSATFAGLGAREYTSIEMGIMMDLGYSFVSQTPTLTVTRDPTSISENGGTSTGTVTLSSAMGTSLDVMLVSSDLTEATVPTMVTIPAGMTAVNFTITAMNDPFDDGDQTVTITASGTGVTSGQADITITDDDAAVAGNNILFFDNASRTFKLGTNTGSGFNWHQTNPLPAPMNGFDSFVGDFDGDGDLDGAVRNRDTSIVNVYTNNGDGTLTGPQGKGGAGTAGTPGFFQIGDYDGNGRQELLWLYLDGQFAGQVFTKDLSTSVTFNMVKANPSYDAFITGDFNGDGFDDLVGLFDNMAGDRTNIIPFYSIASNNPSVPRRLRPLSSNFVLGSFGRSVVNDGLAGFRSADLNGDGKDDIIAVTTSGTQPGQVLHATTTGGTRGDGMVFQNVTSFVSSNRAPVYAPSTFGGAVLLGRFDDNTLADTVSADMTGKLMVGVASLNTMFLNPVVLSDPAVQFGTAAPGASYVVGDFNGDGYSDLAGLGASASVFLSNGGANSFGAALDFGPIIGGGAGQIGAIQAG
;
A
#
# COMPACT_ATOMS: atom_id res chain seq x y z
N MET A 1 4.71 63.05 -3.20
CA MET A 1 3.61 62.37 -3.91
C MET A 1 4.22 61.22 -4.70
N GLY A 2 3.81 59.95 -4.62
CA GLY A 2 2.90 59.29 -3.66
C GLY A 2 2.71 57.78 -3.97
N ARG A 3 2.58 56.93 -2.91
CA ARG A 3 2.24 55.47 -2.88
C ARG A 3 3.25 54.52 -3.59
N LYS A 4 3.95 53.63 -2.85
CA LYS A 4 3.65 52.19 -2.52
C LYS A 4 3.79 51.26 -3.76
N ILE A 5 4.32 50.02 -3.71
CA ILE A 5 4.22 48.89 -2.72
C ILE A 5 5.59 48.18 -2.50
N TRP A 6 5.68 47.21 -1.56
CA TRP A 6 6.85 46.34 -1.20
C TRP A 6 7.15 45.25 -2.29
N THR A 7 8.07 44.26 -2.22
CA THR A 7 9.05 43.67 -1.22
C THR A 7 10.17 42.95 -2.06
N GLU A 8 11.23 42.22 -1.64
CA GLU A 8 11.94 41.84 -0.38
C GLU A 8 13.46 41.63 -0.72
N ARG A 9 14.19 40.76 -0.01
CA ARG A 9 15.47 40.13 -0.41
C ARG A 9 15.46 38.65 0.04
N LYS A 10 15.89 37.71 -0.81
CA LYS A 10 16.50 36.45 -0.36
C LYS A 10 17.43 35.85 -1.42
N ARG A 11 18.49 35.18 -0.95
CA ARG A 11 19.29 34.23 -1.72
C ARG A 11 18.70 32.83 -1.53
N ARG A 12 18.73 31.98 -2.56
CA ARG A 12 18.95 30.54 -2.44
C ARG A 12 19.46 29.96 -3.77
N THR A 13 20.14 28.82 -3.66
CA THR A 13 20.76 28.04 -4.74
C THR A 13 20.43 26.57 -4.47
N PRO A 14 20.63 25.67 -5.43
CA PRO A 14 20.04 25.62 -6.77
C PRO A 14 18.67 24.91 -6.74
N ALA A 15 18.00 24.79 -7.89
CA ALA A 15 16.86 23.88 -8.02
C ALA A 15 17.34 22.42 -8.07
N ARG A 16 16.65 21.53 -7.33
CA ARG A 16 16.56 20.10 -7.68
C ARG A 16 15.55 19.94 -8.83
N ASP A 17 15.33 18.69 -9.24
CA ASP A 17 14.20 18.26 -10.08
C ASP A 17 14.24 18.77 -11.53
N ARG A 18 15.19 18.20 -12.30
CA ARG A 18 15.02 17.96 -13.74
C ARG A 18 14.97 16.46 -14.03
N PHE A 19 13.89 15.83 -13.57
CA PHE A 19 13.35 14.57 -14.10
C PHE A 19 11.87 14.77 -14.46
N VAL A 20 11.63 15.76 -15.32
CA VAL A 20 10.44 15.83 -16.16
C VAL A 20 10.95 15.84 -17.59
N GLU A 21 11.37 14.67 -18.05
CA GLU A 21 11.59 14.44 -19.47
C GLU A 21 10.22 14.39 -20.14
N THR A 22 9.96 15.34 -21.02
CA THR A 22 8.61 15.64 -21.51
C THR A 22 8.09 14.51 -22.40
N LEU A 23 6.99 13.88 -21.98
CA LEU A 23 6.23 12.90 -22.78
C LEU A 23 5.93 13.40 -24.21
N GLU A 24 5.77 14.71 -24.38
CA GLU A 24 5.59 15.39 -25.68
C GLU A 24 6.70 15.08 -26.71
N ASN A 25 7.90 14.64 -26.29
CA ASN A 25 8.99 14.30 -27.19
C ASN A 25 9.02 12.82 -27.63
N ARG A 26 8.22 11.93 -27.02
CA ARG A 26 8.11 10.52 -27.46
C ARG A 26 7.32 10.36 -28.75
N ALA A 27 6.43 11.30 -29.07
CA ALA A 27 5.68 11.34 -30.33
C ALA A 27 6.54 11.69 -31.58
N LEU A 28 7.87 11.74 -31.43
CA LEU A 28 8.85 11.99 -32.48
C LEU A 28 9.91 10.87 -32.58
N LEU A 29 9.73 9.75 -31.89
CA LEU A 29 10.69 8.63 -31.81
C LEU A 29 10.00 7.28 -32.08
N THR A 30 9.34 7.15 -33.24
CA THR A 30 8.72 5.89 -33.67
C THR A 30 8.87 5.66 -35.18
N VAL A 31 8.88 4.39 -35.58
CA VAL A 31 8.62 3.98 -36.96
C VAL A 31 7.09 3.93 -37.15
N SER A 32 6.57 4.50 -38.22
CA SER A 32 5.12 4.59 -38.50
C SER A 32 4.76 3.94 -39.83
N PHE A 33 3.77 3.07 -39.85
CA PHE A 33 3.30 2.38 -41.06
C PHE A 33 2.04 3.04 -41.64
N GLN A 34 2.10 3.45 -42.90
CA GLN A 34 0.97 3.97 -43.67
C GLN A 34 0.50 2.89 -44.65
N LEU A 35 -0.69 2.34 -44.38
CA LEU A 35 -1.23 1.16 -45.04
C LEU A 35 -2.23 1.54 -46.15
N ASN A 36 -1.83 1.36 -47.40
CA ASN A 36 -2.63 1.64 -48.59
C ASN A 36 -3.44 0.39 -49.00
N TYR A 37 -4.67 0.27 -48.51
CA TYR A 37 -5.52 -0.87 -48.87
C TYR A 37 -5.92 -0.86 -50.35
N LEU A 38 -5.48 -1.89 -51.09
CA LEU A 38 -5.79 -2.11 -52.49
C LEU A 38 -7.13 -2.85 -52.67
N PRO A 39 -7.93 -2.55 -53.71
CA PRO A 39 -9.20 -3.22 -53.95
C PRO A 39 -9.06 -4.73 -54.17
N SER A 40 -9.88 -5.52 -53.46
CA SER A 40 -9.81 -6.97 -53.50
C SER A 40 -10.37 -7.56 -54.82
N SER A 41 -9.87 -8.73 -55.23
CA SER A 41 -10.35 -9.46 -56.41
C SER A 41 -10.50 -10.96 -56.13
N PRO A 42 -11.71 -11.49 -55.90
CA PRO A 42 -13.03 -10.83 -56.02
C PRO A 42 -13.23 -9.66 -55.06
N ALA A 43 -14.12 -8.72 -55.40
CA ALA A 43 -14.46 -7.58 -54.54
C ALA A 43 -15.30 -8.02 -53.33
N GLY A 44 -14.98 -7.49 -52.14
CA GLY A 44 -15.73 -7.77 -50.91
C GLY A 44 -15.20 -8.93 -50.07
N ILE A 45 -13.92 -9.30 -50.24
CA ILE A 45 -13.19 -10.28 -49.43
C ILE A 45 -12.21 -9.57 -48.48
N GLY A 46 -11.63 -10.29 -47.51
CA GLY A 46 -10.52 -9.77 -46.71
C GLY A 46 -10.78 -8.40 -46.04
N PHE A 47 -9.93 -7.40 -46.31
CA PHE A 47 -10.11 -6.02 -45.83
C PHE A 47 -11.31 -5.30 -46.47
N ASP A 48 -11.71 -5.67 -47.69
CA ASP A 48 -12.89 -5.10 -48.39
C ASP A 48 -14.22 -5.73 -47.95
N HIS A 49 -14.18 -6.73 -47.06
CA HIS A 49 -15.37 -7.46 -46.62
C HIS A 49 -16.39 -6.54 -45.92
N PRO A 50 -17.69 -6.54 -46.31
CA PRO A 50 -18.64 -5.47 -45.99
C PRO A 50 -19.04 -5.34 -44.51
N THR A 51 -18.69 -6.30 -43.65
CA THR A 51 -18.86 -6.23 -42.20
C THR A 51 -17.51 -6.28 -41.47
N LEU A 52 -16.79 -7.40 -41.62
CA LEU A 52 -15.49 -7.65 -40.97
C LEU A 52 -14.35 -6.72 -41.43
N GLY A 53 -14.43 -6.16 -42.63
CA GLY A 53 -13.31 -5.47 -43.28
C GLY A 53 -12.77 -4.26 -42.50
N GLN A 54 -13.63 -3.54 -41.78
CA GLN A 54 -13.18 -2.42 -40.96
C GLN A 54 -12.40 -2.91 -39.73
N ALA A 55 -12.93 -3.87 -38.97
CA ALA A 55 -12.24 -4.44 -37.81
C ALA A 55 -10.88 -5.06 -38.20
N ARG A 56 -10.81 -5.71 -39.38
CA ARG A 56 -9.56 -6.23 -39.95
C ARG A 56 -8.52 -5.12 -40.24
N ARG A 57 -8.96 -3.96 -40.76
CA ARG A 57 -8.08 -2.79 -40.96
C ARG A 57 -7.62 -2.19 -39.63
N ASP A 58 -8.55 -1.99 -38.70
CA ASP A 58 -8.27 -1.40 -37.38
C ASP A 58 -7.28 -2.28 -36.59
N ALA A 59 -7.45 -3.61 -36.64
CA ALA A 59 -6.50 -4.58 -36.07
C ALA A 59 -5.13 -4.49 -36.75
N LEU A 60 -5.05 -4.54 -38.09
CA LEU A 60 -3.76 -4.47 -38.80
C LEU A 60 -3.00 -3.17 -38.51
N GLN A 61 -3.68 -2.02 -38.52
CA GLN A 61 -3.04 -0.74 -38.18
C GLN A 61 -2.54 -0.73 -36.73
N THR A 62 -3.32 -1.26 -35.78
CA THR A 62 -2.90 -1.34 -34.37
C THR A 62 -1.69 -2.25 -34.19
N ILE A 63 -1.62 -3.38 -34.91
CA ILE A 63 -0.44 -4.26 -34.91
C ILE A 63 0.78 -3.53 -35.49
N ALA A 64 0.62 -2.83 -36.62
CA ALA A 64 1.70 -2.09 -37.27
C ALA A 64 2.21 -0.91 -36.42
N ASP A 65 1.31 -0.19 -35.74
CA ASP A 65 1.66 0.91 -34.81
C ASP A 65 2.42 0.37 -33.59
N ASN A 66 1.96 -0.74 -32.99
CA ASN A 66 2.64 -1.39 -31.87
C ASN A 66 4.02 -1.93 -32.28
N PHE A 67 4.13 -2.55 -33.46
CA PHE A 67 5.38 -3.05 -34.02
C PHE A 67 6.38 -1.93 -34.31
N GLY A 68 5.92 -0.83 -34.92
CA GLY A 68 6.75 0.35 -35.20
C GLY A 68 7.23 1.07 -33.93
N ALA A 69 6.49 0.96 -32.82
CA ALA A 69 6.88 1.48 -31.51
C ALA A 69 7.94 0.64 -30.77
N LEU A 70 8.31 -0.55 -31.27
CA LEU A 70 9.42 -1.34 -30.71
C LEU A 70 10.79 -0.70 -30.99
N PHE A 71 10.92 0.07 -32.07
CA PHE A 71 12.19 0.55 -32.60
C PHE A 71 12.49 2.00 -32.16
N ASP A 72 13.67 2.23 -31.59
CA ASP A 72 14.22 3.56 -31.27
C ASP A 72 14.78 4.21 -32.55
N HIS A 73 13.88 4.45 -33.50
CA HIS A 73 14.12 4.92 -34.87
C HIS A 73 12.97 5.84 -35.33
N THR A 74 13.19 6.59 -36.41
CA THR A 74 12.21 7.56 -36.93
C THR A 74 12.07 7.46 -38.45
N ALA A 75 10.99 6.84 -38.92
CA ALA A 75 10.65 6.82 -40.34
C ALA A 75 9.15 6.61 -40.58
N THR A 76 8.68 7.07 -41.73
CA THR A 76 7.37 6.72 -42.26
C THR A 76 7.54 5.73 -43.39
N ILE A 77 7.05 4.51 -43.18
CA ILE A 77 7.00 3.42 -44.15
C ILE A 77 5.62 3.46 -44.81
N THR A 78 5.57 3.36 -46.13
CA THR A 78 4.34 3.23 -46.92
C THR A 78 4.24 1.82 -47.51
N MET A 79 3.11 1.13 -47.33
CA MET A 79 2.94 -0.22 -47.85
C MET A 79 1.60 -0.38 -48.55
N ASP A 80 1.60 -0.96 -49.75
CA ASP A 80 0.37 -1.40 -50.41
C ASP A 80 -0.10 -2.72 -49.78
N VAL A 81 -1.37 -2.78 -49.37
CA VAL A 81 -1.96 -3.91 -48.65
C VAL A 81 -3.05 -4.56 -49.49
N SER A 82 -2.86 -5.82 -49.89
CA SER A 82 -3.82 -6.60 -50.66
C SER A 82 -4.55 -7.66 -49.80
N SER A 83 -5.44 -8.42 -50.44
CA SER A 83 -6.15 -9.54 -49.81
C SER A 83 -6.43 -10.64 -50.82
N SER A 84 -6.07 -11.86 -50.44
CA SER A 84 -6.43 -13.09 -51.14
C SER A 84 -7.38 -13.93 -50.28
N GLU A 85 -8.15 -14.84 -50.90
CA GLU A 85 -8.94 -15.88 -50.20
C GLU A 85 -8.71 -17.21 -50.90
N ASN A 86 -7.70 -17.96 -50.43
CA ASN A 86 -7.29 -19.25 -50.97
C ASN A 86 -6.95 -20.25 -49.85
N SER A 87 -7.96 -21.00 -49.40
CA SER A 87 -7.83 -22.07 -48.40
C SER A 87 -7.03 -23.30 -48.85
N MET A 88 -6.49 -23.30 -50.09
CA MET A 88 -5.58 -24.32 -50.63
C MET A 88 -4.12 -23.83 -50.65
N SER A 89 -3.85 -22.60 -50.21
CA SER A 89 -2.49 -22.06 -50.06
C SER A 89 -1.98 -22.28 -48.64
N ASN A 90 -0.73 -22.74 -48.51
CA ASN A 90 -0.05 -22.82 -47.22
C ASN A 90 0.48 -21.45 -46.76
N THR A 91 0.60 -20.48 -47.66
CA THR A 91 0.96 -19.10 -47.34
C THR A 91 -0.20 -18.41 -46.63
N LEU A 92 0.04 -17.95 -45.40
CA LEU A 92 -0.95 -17.29 -44.53
C LEU A 92 -1.00 -15.79 -44.82
N ALA A 93 0.16 -15.15 -44.84
CA ALA A 93 0.35 -13.78 -45.27
C ALA A 93 1.69 -13.66 -46.01
N SER A 94 2.06 -12.45 -46.39
CA SER A 94 3.44 -12.09 -46.77
C SER A 94 3.62 -10.60 -46.57
N ALA A 95 4.75 -10.15 -46.01
CA ALA A 95 5.17 -8.75 -46.15
C ALA A 95 6.66 -8.61 -46.47
N GLY A 96 7.00 -7.58 -47.23
CA GLY A 96 8.36 -7.37 -47.73
C GLY A 96 8.64 -5.92 -48.08
N SER A 97 9.93 -5.56 -48.01
CA SER A 97 10.46 -4.32 -48.58
C SER A 97 10.62 -4.46 -50.09
N ASN A 98 10.34 -3.39 -50.83
CA ASN A 98 10.89 -3.23 -52.17
C ASN A 98 12.43 -3.08 -52.11
N THR A 99 13.10 -3.33 -53.22
CA THR A 99 14.56 -3.17 -53.37
C THR A 99 14.89 -2.02 -54.33
N ALA A 100 16.15 -1.58 -54.32
CA ALA A 100 16.61 -0.46 -55.12
C ALA A 100 16.48 -0.70 -56.65
N GLU A 101 15.89 0.25 -57.39
CA GLU A 101 15.61 0.13 -58.83
C GLU A 101 16.86 -0.02 -59.74
N THR A 102 18.08 0.07 -59.19
CA THR A 102 19.34 0.01 -59.95
C THR A 102 20.37 -0.92 -59.31
N PHE A 103 20.72 -2.00 -60.01
CA PHE A 103 21.79 -2.92 -59.63
C PHE A 103 23.05 -2.21 -59.13
N THR A 104 23.44 -2.53 -57.90
CA THR A 104 24.71 -2.12 -57.29
C THR A 104 25.23 -3.31 -56.48
N ALA A 105 26.41 -3.84 -56.83
CA ALA A 105 26.99 -4.95 -56.07
C ALA A 105 27.33 -4.51 -54.64
N GLY A 106 26.83 -5.23 -53.65
CA GLY A 106 26.85 -4.80 -52.25
C GLY A 106 25.90 -5.59 -51.35
N PHE A 107 25.73 -5.11 -50.11
CA PHE A 107 24.72 -5.58 -49.16
C PHE A 107 23.75 -4.44 -48.82
N GLY A 108 22.48 -4.76 -48.62
CA GLY A 108 21.46 -3.85 -48.13
C GLY A 108 20.74 -3.07 -49.23
N SER A 109 20.17 -3.76 -50.22
CA SER A 109 19.36 -3.15 -51.28
C SER A 109 17.93 -2.77 -50.83
N GLU A 110 17.54 -3.01 -49.57
CA GLU A 110 16.15 -2.87 -49.11
C GLU A 110 15.77 -1.40 -48.84
N VAL A 111 14.64 -0.96 -49.41
CA VAL A 111 14.07 0.38 -49.22
C VAL A 111 13.73 0.63 -47.76
N ILE A 112 12.90 -0.20 -47.13
CA ILE A 112 12.38 0.00 -45.77
C ILE A 112 13.53 0.15 -44.77
N ARG A 113 14.43 -0.85 -44.73
CA ARG A 113 15.56 -0.85 -43.80
C ARG A 113 16.46 0.36 -44.00
N THR A 114 16.79 0.71 -45.25
CA THR A 114 17.63 1.89 -45.53
C THR A 114 16.94 3.19 -45.10
N LYS A 115 15.64 3.31 -45.34
CA LYS A 115 14.82 4.47 -44.97
C LYS A 115 14.70 4.64 -43.45
N VAL A 116 14.51 3.55 -42.71
CA VAL A 116 14.48 3.57 -41.23
C VAL A 116 15.85 3.95 -40.66
N LEU A 117 16.93 3.28 -41.09
CA LEU A 117 18.26 3.44 -40.47
C LEU A 117 19.01 4.70 -40.90
N THR A 118 18.65 5.34 -42.02
CA THR A 118 19.41 6.47 -42.59
C THR A 118 18.57 7.68 -43.00
N GLY A 119 17.24 7.56 -43.03
CA GLY A 119 16.35 8.56 -43.62
C GLY A 119 16.44 8.68 -45.15
N MET A 120 17.22 7.81 -45.82
CA MET A 120 17.32 7.78 -47.28
C MET A 120 16.25 6.86 -47.88
N ASP A 121 15.39 7.47 -48.68
CA ASP A 121 14.40 6.76 -49.50
C ASP A 121 15.05 6.29 -50.82
N LEU A 122 15.01 4.98 -51.10
CA LEU A 122 15.66 4.37 -52.26
C LEU A 122 14.77 4.25 -53.51
N ASN A 123 13.44 4.36 -53.38
CA ASN A 123 12.49 4.33 -54.50
C ASN A 123 11.60 5.61 -54.59
N GLY A 124 11.66 6.46 -53.57
CA GLY A 124 11.51 7.92 -53.64
C GLY A 124 10.09 8.47 -53.50
N ALA A 125 9.13 7.87 -54.21
CA ALA A 125 7.71 8.22 -54.12
C ALA A 125 6.75 7.08 -54.54
N THR A 126 7.30 5.90 -54.84
CA THR A 126 6.55 4.64 -54.85
C THR A 126 6.41 4.12 -53.42
N VAL A 127 5.64 3.06 -53.20
CA VAL A 127 5.52 2.47 -51.85
C VAL A 127 6.79 1.76 -51.44
N ASP A 128 7.12 1.81 -50.16
CA ASP A 128 8.33 1.21 -49.59
C ASP A 128 8.30 -0.33 -49.60
N GLY A 129 7.10 -0.92 -49.54
CA GLY A 129 6.91 -2.36 -49.55
C GLY A 129 5.45 -2.77 -49.77
N THR A 130 5.16 -4.05 -49.54
CA THR A 130 3.85 -4.66 -49.76
C THR A 130 3.46 -5.62 -48.63
N VAL A 131 2.15 -5.79 -48.42
CA VAL A 131 1.55 -6.80 -47.53
C VAL A 131 0.43 -7.54 -48.30
N ASP A 132 0.42 -8.87 -48.33
CA ASP A 132 -0.78 -9.65 -48.67
C ASP A 132 -1.23 -10.49 -47.48
N VAL A 133 -2.55 -10.66 -47.32
CA VAL A 133 -3.14 -11.53 -46.30
C VAL A 133 -4.12 -12.49 -46.96
N ASN A 134 -3.92 -13.80 -46.74
CA ASN A 134 -4.78 -14.87 -47.24
C ASN A 134 -5.90 -15.16 -46.25
N TRP A 135 -7.00 -14.44 -46.39
CA TRP A 135 -8.23 -14.61 -45.61
C TRP A 135 -9.00 -15.90 -45.89
N GLY A 136 -8.44 -16.82 -46.68
CA GLY A 136 -8.93 -18.19 -46.83
C GLY A 136 -8.64 -19.08 -45.62
N GLN A 137 -8.02 -18.53 -44.57
CA GLN A 137 -7.61 -19.21 -43.34
C GLN A 137 -8.38 -18.70 -42.11
N PRO A 138 -8.55 -19.52 -41.05
CA PRO A 138 -9.36 -19.17 -39.88
C PRO A 138 -8.60 -18.26 -38.91
N TYR A 139 -8.44 -16.98 -39.26
CA TYR A 139 -7.82 -15.99 -38.39
C TYR A 139 -8.73 -15.53 -37.25
N GLU A 140 -8.22 -15.57 -36.02
CA GLU A 140 -8.68 -14.68 -34.94
C GLU A 140 -7.85 -13.38 -35.00
N VAL A 141 -8.54 -12.24 -34.94
CA VAL A 141 -8.00 -10.88 -35.15
C VAL A 141 -7.95 -10.04 -33.87
N SER A 142 -8.38 -10.61 -32.73
CA SER A 142 -8.34 -9.96 -31.42
C SER A 142 -6.91 -9.70 -30.94
N LEU A 143 -6.77 -8.55 -30.30
CA LEU A 143 -5.53 -8.14 -29.64
C LEU A 143 -5.35 -8.81 -28.27
N ASP A 144 -6.41 -9.40 -27.69
CA ASP A 144 -6.29 -10.21 -26.47
C ASP A 144 -5.77 -11.62 -26.82
N PRO A 145 -4.64 -12.09 -26.24
CA PRO A 145 -4.15 -13.44 -26.48
C PRO A 145 -5.04 -14.55 -25.89
N MET A 146 -6.02 -14.22 -25.03
CA MET A 146 -6.95 -15.18 -24.44
C MET A 146 -8.12 -15.55 -25.38
N ASP A 147 -8.35 -14.78 -26.45
CA ASP A 147 -9.41 -15.06 -27.43
C ASP A 147 -9.02 -16.15 -28.45
N VAL A 148 -7.72 -16.42 -28.65
CA VAL A 148 -7.23 -17.32 -29.71
C VAL A 148 -7.37 -18.81 -29.31
N ASP A 149 -8.33 -19.52 -29.91
CA ASP A 149 -8.47 -20.97 -29.74
C ASP A 149 -7.40 -21.75 -30.53
N GLY A 150 -7.10 -22.98 -30.08
CA GLY A 150 -6.20 -23.93 -30.75
C GLY A 150 -6.68 -24.46 -32.11
N SER A 151 -7.78 -23.91 -32.64
CA SER A 151 -8.31 -24.18 -33.98
C SER A 151 -8.21 -23.00 -34.95
N GLU A 152 -7.77 -21.84 -34.47
CA GLU A 152 -7.67 -20.57 -35.21
C GLU A 152 -6.21 -20.11 -35.33
N ILE A 153 -5.92 -19.19 -36.25
CA ILE A 153 -4.58 -18.63 -36.48
C ILE A 153 -4.50 -17.25 -35.83
N ASP A 154 -3.50 -17.03 -34.98
CA ASP A 154 -3.23 -15.73 -34.39
C ASP A 154 -2.77 -14.71 -35.44
N PHE A 155 -3.67 -13.78 -35.82
CA PHE A 155 -3.37 -12.72 -36.78
C PHE A 155 -2.32 -11.72 -36.26
N VAL A 156 -2.21 -11.52 -34.94
CA VAL A 156 -1.20 -10.61 -34.35
C VAL A 156 0.20 -11.21 -34.50
N SER A 157 0.37 -12.48 -34.09
CA SER A 157 1.59 -13.26 -34.33
C SER A 157 1.99 -13.23 -35.80
N THR A 158 1.05 -13.59 -36.69
CA THR A 158 1.30 -13.63 -38.13
C THR A 158 1.77 -12.28 -38.67
N MET A 159 1.10 -11.17 -38.32
CA MET A 159 1.50 -9.87 -38.87
C MET A 159 2.78 -9.30 -38.26
N VAL A 160 3.12 -9.61 -37.00
CA VAL A 160 4.42 -9.24 -36.40
C VAL A 160 5.57 -9.99 -37.10
N HIS A 161 5.38 -11.28 -37.39
CA HIS A 161 6.31 -12.08 -38.19
C HIS A 161 6.53 -11.46 -39.59
N GLU A 162 5.46 -11.18 -40.33
CA GLU A 162 5.56 -10.59 -41.66
C GLU A 162 6.22 -9.20 -41.68
N PHE A 163 5.86 -8.31 -40.74
CA PHE A 163 6.52 -7.01 -40.63
C PHE A 163 8.03 -7.14 -40.28
N THR A 164 8.46 -8.25 -39.67
CA THR A 164 9.88 -8.53 -39.42
C THR A 164 10.63 -8.86 -40.71
N HIS A 165 10.03 -9.62 -41.64
CA HIS A 165 10.56 -9.78 -42.99
C HIS A 165 10.64 -8.44 -43.73
N ALA A 166 9.59 -7.61 -43.65
CA ALA A 166 9.58 -6.28 -44.28
C ALA A 166 10.68 -5.34 -43.75
N MET A 167 11.11 -5.51 -42.50
CA MET A 167 12.23 -4.78 -41.90
C MET A 167 13.61 -5.35 -42.28
N GLY A 168 13.69 -6.39 -43.11
CA GLY A 168 14.95 -6.93 -43.63
C GLY A 168 15.46 -8.19 -42.92
N PHE A 169 14.65 -8.86 -42.10
CA PHE A 169 14.92 -10.25 -41.68
C PHE A 169 14.57 -11.19 -42.83
N ALA A 170 15.35 -11.16 -43.92
CA ALA A 170 15.13 -11.97 -45.11
C ALA A 170 16.43 -12.15 -45.91
N SER A 171 16.63 -13.33 -46.48
CA SER A 171 17.67 -13.58 -47.47
C SER A 171 17.15 -13.26 -48.88
N LEU A 172 17.99 -12.69 -49.74
CA LEU A 172 17.70 -12.49 -51.17
C LEU A 172 18.43 -13.51 -52.07
N ILE A 173 18.95 -14.60 -51.48
CA ILE A 173 19.66 -15.66 -52.18
C ILE A 173 18.68 -16.75 -52.63
N PHE A 174 18.55 -16.96 -53.95
CA PHE A 174 17.73 -18.03 -54.52
C PHE A 174 18.41 -19.41 -54.39
N GLN A 175 17.64 -20.50 -54.59
CA GLN A 175 18.12 -21.87 -54.41
C GLN A 175 19.43 -22.19 -55.17
N ASP A 176 19.61 -21.65 -56.37
CA ASP A 176 20.80 -21.85 -57.21
C ASP A 176 22.00 -20.96 -56.82
N GLY A 177 21.85 -20.11 -55.81
CA GLY A 177 22.85 -19.17 -55.32
C GLY A 177 22.88 -17.83 -56.07
N THR A 178 21.84 -17.51 -56.85
CA THR A 178 21.72 -16.20 -57.52
C THR A 178 21.08 -15.13 -56.63
N ASP A 179 21.25 -13.87 -57.03
CA ASP A 179 20.53 -12.71 -56.48
C ASP A 179 19.27 -12.36 -57.30
N GLU A 180 18.54 -11.32 -56.85
CA GLU A 180 17.37 -10.75 -57.55
C GLU A 180 17.64 -10.31 -59.01
N TRP A 181 18.91 -10.08 -59.38
CA TRP A 181 19.36 -9.71 -60.72
C TRP A 181 19.87 -10.91 -61.54
N SER A 182 19.71 -12.14 -61.03
CA SER A 182 20.20 -13.41 -61.60
C SER A 182 21.73 -13.53 -61.69
N THR A 183 22.47 -12.76 -60.89
CA THR A 183 23.94 -12.78 -60.82
C THR A 183 24.42 -14.17 -60.39
N GLN A 184 25.25 -14.80 -61.23
CA GLN A 184 25.71 -16.16 -60.99
C GLN A 184 26.76 -16.22 -59.86
N PRO A 185 26.78 -17.28 -59.02
CA PRO A 185 27.79 -17.49 -57.99
C PRO A 185 29.24 -17.28 -58.47
N GLY A 186 30.07 -16.67 -57.62
CA GLY A 186 31.44 -16.28 -57.96
C GLY A 186 31.57 -14.98 -58.75
N ASN A 187 30.50 -14.19 -58.86
CA ASN A 187 30.53 -12.80 -59.37
C ASN A 187 29.96 -11.85 -58.29
N PRO A 188 30.36 -10.57 -58.23
CA PRO A 188 29.80 -9.59 -57.29
C PRO A 188 28.30 -9.34 -57.52
N GLY A 189 27.46 -9.75 -56.58
CA GLY A 189 25.99 -9.59 -56.61
C GLY A 189 25.45 -8.50 -55.68
N SER A 190 24.13 -8.31 -55.73
CA SER A 190 23.33 -7.40 -54.89
C SER A 190 22.54 -8.22 -53.86
N TRP A 191 22.86 -8.08 -52.58
CA TRP A 191 22.36 -8.96 -51.51
C TRP A 191 21.63 -8.17 -50.42
N SER A 192 20.86 -8.86 -49.57
CA SER A 192 20.25 -8.23 -48.39
C SER A 192 21.30 -7.87 -47.33
N ALA A 193 20.92 -7.05 -46.36
CA ALA A 193 21.73 -6.76 -45.20
C ALA A 193 21.79 -7.94 -44.21
N PHE A 194 20.87 -8.89 -44.30
CA PHE A 194 20.91 -10.16 -43.57
C PHE A 194 21.94 -11.10 -44.18
N ASP A 195 22.04 -11.12 -45.51
CA ASP A 195 22.93 -12.00 -46.27
C ASP A 195 24.43 -11.83 -45.91
N GLN A 196 24.84 -10.64 -45.45
CA GLN A 196 26.22 -10.38 -45.01
C GLN A 196 26.67 -11.24 -43.82
N PHE A 197 25.72 -11.73 -43.01
CA PHE A 197 26.00 -12.50 -41.79
C PHE A 197 25.91 -14.01 -41.99
N ILE A 198 25.51 -14.49 -43.18
CA ILE A 198 25.26 -15.91 -43.40
C ILE A 198 26.58 -16.69 -43.51
N THR A 199 26.75 -17.68 -42.65
CA THR A 199 27.87 -18.64 -42.68
C THR A 199 27.39 -20.08 -42.72
N ASN A 200 28.31 -20.99 -43.05
CA ASN A 200 28.16 -22.40 -42.69
C ASN A 200 28.43 -22.64 -41.19
N ALA A 201 28.26 -23.88 -40.72
CA ALA A 201 28.54 -24.32 -39.35
C ALA A 201 30.01 -24.17 -38.89
N SER A 202 30.94 -23.83 -39.79
CA SER A 202 32.34 -23.53 -39.48
C SER A 202 32.66 -22.03 -39.54
N GLU A 203 31.64 -21.18 -39.35
CA GLU A 203 31.70 -19.71 -39.44
C GLU A 203 32.33 -19.18 -40.75
N THR A 204 32.31 -19.97 -41.83
CA THR A 204 32.81 -19.52 -43.15
C THR A 204 31.70 -18.76 -43.87
N PRO A 205 31.89 -17.48 -44.25
CA PRO A 205 30.89 -16.71 -44.97
C PRO A 205 30.47 -17.34 -46.29
N VAL A 206 29.16 -17.29 -46.58
CA VAL A 206 28.60 -17.67 -47.88
C VAL A 206 28.99 -16.66 -48.95
N ILE A 207 28.92 -15.37 -48.63
CA ILE A 207 29.31 -14.25 -49.51
C ILE A 207 30.61 -13.62 -48.97
N ASN A 208 31.54 -13.29 -49.86
CA ASN A 208 32.83 -12.70 -49.47
C ASN A 208 32.80 -11.16 -49.46
N ALA A 209 33.91 -10.53 -49.02
CA ALA A 209 34.04 -9.07 -48.97
C ALA A 209 34.13 -8.37 -50.35
N SER A 210 34.09 -9.12 -51.45
CA SER A 210 33.92 -8.63 -52.83
C SER A 210 32.47 -8.77 -53.32
N PHE A 211 31.54 -9.17 -52.43
CA PHE A 211 30.13 -9.48 -52.73
C PHE A 211 29.93 -10.71 -53.63
N GLU A 212 30.91 -11.62 -53.70
CA GLU A 212 30.83 -12.85 -54.49
C GLU A 212 30.32 -14.01 -53.62
N LEU A 213 29.22 -14.66 -54.03
CA LEU A 213 28.71 -15.86 -53.36
C LEU A 213 29.57 -17.09 -53.69
N SER A 214 30.00 -17.81 -52.66
CA SER A 214 30.82 -19.02 -52.75
C SER A 214 29.95 -20.25 -52.99
N SER A 215 29.84 -20.66 -54.26
CA SER A 215 29.10 -21.86 -54.66
C SER A 215 29.53 -23.14 -53.92
N ALA A 216 30.80 -23.22 -53.54
CA ALA A 216 31.35 -24.34 -52.76
C ALA A 216 30.98 -24.31 -51.26
N VAL A 217 30.65 -23.15 -50.69
CA VAL A 217 30.09 -23.07 -49.33
C VAL A 217 28.58 -23.33 -49.40
N TRP A 218 27.87 -22.61 -50.28
CA TRP A 218 26.43 -22.72 -50.49
C TRP A 218 25.97 -24.18 -50.73
N ALA A 219 26.51 -24.85 -51.75
CA ALA A 219 26.09 -26.19 -52.14
C ALA A 219 26.47 -27.31 -51.13
N ASN A 220 27.30 -27.02 -50.12
CA ASN A 220 27.62 -27.93 -49.02
C ASN A 220 26.91 -27.55 -47.70
N SER A 221 26.09 -26.50 -47.68
CA SER A 221 25.45 -25.97 -46.46
C SER A 221 23.94 -25.76 -46.58
N VAL A 222 23.39 -25.60 -47.78
CA VAL A 222 21.93 -25.66 -47.99
C VAL A 222 21.44 -27.11 -47.83
N GLY A 223 20.28 -27.29 -47.18
CA GLY A 223 19.65 -28.61 -46.98
C GLY A 223 20.10 -29.35 -45.73
N GLY A 224 20.37 -28.64 -44.63
CA GLY A 224 20.80 -29.20 -43.34
C GLY A 224 20.06 -28.63 -42.13
N ASN A 225 20.19 -29.35 -41.01
CA ASN A 225 19.58 -29.03 -39.71
C ASN A 225 20.66 -28.49 -38.74
N SER A 226 20.38 -27.34 -38.12
CA SER A 226 21.33 -26.60 -37.30
C SER A 226 21.57 -27.19 -35.91
N ALA A 227 20.58 -27.89 -35.34
CA ALA A 227 20.72 -28.63 -34.08
C ALA A 227 21.80 -29.71 -34.15
N ASN A 228 22.08 -30.20 -35.36
CA ASN A 228 23.12 -31.20 -35.65
C ASN A 228 24.43 -30.57 -36.18
N GLY A 229 24.57 -29.23 -36.16
CA GLY A 229 25.76 -28.54 -36.68
C GLY A 229 25.90 -28.61 -38.20
N ASN A 230 24.78 -28.70 -38.94
CA ASN A 230 24.72 -28.61 -40.40
C ASN A 230 23.78 -27.46 -40.79
N GLY A 231 23.62 -27.17 -42.08
CA GLY A 231 22.78 -26.04 -42.52
C GLY A 231 23.53 -24.71 -42.61
N LEU A 232 22.76 -23.62 -42.72
CA LEU A 232 23.28 -22.25 -42.66
C LEU A 232 22.98 -21.60 -41.30
N PHE A 233 23.76 -20.57 -40.98
CA PHE A 233 23.72 -19.88 -39.69
C PHE A 233 23.86 -18.37 -39.87
N PHE A 234 23.16 -17.59 -39.06
CA PHE A 234 23.36 -16.16 -38.93
C PHE A 234 24.45 -15.88 -37.89
N ASN A 235 25.54 -15.23 -38.32
CA ASN A 235 26.76 -15.07 -37.55
C ASN A 235 26.99 -13.64 -37.02
N GLY A 236 25.93 -12.84 -36.90
CA GLY A 236 25.99 -11.48 -36.36
C GLY A 236 26.41 -11.43 -34.88
N PRO A 237 27.18 -10.42 -34.45
CA PRO A 237 27.77 -10.37 -33.11
C PRO A 237 26.73 -10.25 -31.97
N ASN A 238 25.63 -9.52 -32.14
CA ASN A 238 24.60 -9.37 -31.11
C ASN A 238 23.72 -10.63 -31.02
N ALA A 239 23.33 -11.20 -32.16
CA ALA A 239 22.65 -12.48 -32.26
C ALA A 239 23.46 -13.61 -31.60
N LYS A 240 24.77 -13.67 -31.84
CA LYS A 240 25.69 -14.59 -31.15
C LYS A 240 25.75 -14.34 -29.64
N ALA A 241 25.80 -13.08 -29.20
CA ALA A 241 25.85 -12.77 -27.78
C ALA A 241 24.59 -13.25 -27.03
N ALA A 242 23.41 -13.13 -27.65
CA ALA A 242 22.17 -13.71 -27.13
C ALA A 242 22.17 -15.25 -27.16
N ASN A 243 22.64 -15.87 -28.26
CA ASN A 243 22.71 -17.32 -28.45
C ASN A 243 23.94 -17.99 -27.78
N GLY A 244 24.30 -17.56 -26.58
CA GLY A 244 25.36 -18.17 -25.76
C GLY A 244 26.77 -18.14 -26.37
N GLY A 245 27.02 -17.24 -27.32
CA GLY A 245 28.27 -17.11 -28.08
C GLY A 245 28.29 -17.84 -29.44
N ASN A 246 27.23 -18.56 -29.81
CA ASN A 246 27.19 -19.42 -31.00
C ASN A 246 26.39 -18.78 -32.15
N PRO A 247 26.74 -19.04 -33.43
CA PRO A 247 25.91 -18.64 -34.57
C PRO A 247 24.47 -19.16 -34.44
N VAL A 248 23.48 -18.36 -34.87
CA VAL A 248 22.05 -18.74 -34.80
C VAL A 248 21.72 -19.65 -35.99
N GLY A 249 21.05 -20.76 -35.75
CA GLY A 249 20.64 -21.70 -36.80
C GLY A 249 19.54 -21.13 -37.69
N LEU A 250 19.73 -21.20 -39.01
CA LEU A 250 18.73 -20.79 -40.00
C LEU A 250 18.01 -22.00 -40.61
N PHE A 251 16.74 -21.84 -40.91
CA PHE A 251 15.91 -22.87 -41.53
C PHE A 251 16.40 -23.20 -42.94
N THR A 252 17.11 -24.32 -43.11
CA THR A 252 17.60 -24.80 -44.41
C THR A 252 17.10 -26.21 -44.73
N PRO A 253 15.78 -26.39 -44.93
CA PRO A 253 15.17 -27.71 -45.10
C PRO A 253 15.77 -28.50 -46.28
N THR A 254 15.82 -29.83 -46.13
CA THR A 254 16.36 -30.75 -47.15
C THR A 254 15.66 -30.65 -48.52
N THR A 255 14.41 -30.20 -48.53
CA THR A 255 13.70 -29.70 -49.72
C THR A 255 13.54 -28.20 -49.56
N TRP A 256 14.15 -27.42 -50.44
CA TRP A 256 14.07 -25.96 -50.43
C TRP A 256 12.61 -25.48 -50.53
N SER A 257 12.23 -24.60 -49.60
CA SER A 257 10.97 -23.86 -49.63
C SER A 257 11.25 -22.41 -50.04
N ASP A 258 10.72 -21.97 -51.18
CA ASP A 258 10.89 -20.59 -51.63
C ASP A 258 10.23 -19.61 -50.65
N GLY A 259 10.88 -18.46 -50.40
CA GLY A 259 10.48 -17.50 -49.36
C GLY A 259 10.87 -17.92 -47.94
N SER A 260 10.70 -19.20 -47.57
CA SER A 260 10.99 -19.68 -46.22
C SER A 260 12.47 -19.97 -45.97
N SER A 261 13.16 -20.61 -46.92
CA SER A 261 14.54 -21.07 -46.71
C SER A 261 15.48 -19.90 -46.43
N VAL A 262 16.38 -20.07 -45.45
CA VAL A 262 17.40 -19.08 -45.03
C VAL A 262 16.83 -17.83 -44.32
N SER A 263 15.61 -17.40 -44.62
CA SER A 263 14.94 -16.22 -44.03
C SER A 263 14.34 -16.44 -42.63
N HIS A 264 14.48 -17.62 -42.04
CA HIS A 264 13.84 -18.04 -40.78
C HIS A 264 14.83 -18.65 -39.79
N THR A 265 14.51 -18.61 -38.49
CA THR A 265 15.17 -19.46 -37.48
C THR A 265 14.79 -20.93 -37.68
N ASP A 266 15.71 -21.85 -37.37
CA ASP A 266 15.52 -23.27 -37.69
C ASP A 266 14.48 -23.99 -36.81
N ASP A 267 13.30 -24.25 -37.38
CA ASP A 267 12.21 -25.04 -36.80
C ASP A 267 12.62 -26.41 -36.27
N GLU A 268 13.63 -27.04 -36.85
CA GLU A 268 14.13 -28.35 -36.40
C GLU A 268 15.15 -28.23 -35.24
N ASN A 269 15.35 -27.03 -34.68
CA ASN A 269 16.27 -26.76 -33.58
C ASN A 269 15.55 -26.41 -32.27
N PRO A 270 15.52 -27.33 -31.26
CA PRO A 270 14.86 -27.09 -29.98
C PRO A 270 15.38 -25.90 -29.18
N ALA A 271 16.58 -25.37 -29.49
CA ALA A 271 17.11 -24.15 -28.85
C ALA A 271 16.48 -22.86 -29.40
N LEU A 272 15.77 -22.93 -30.53
CA LEU A 272 15.07 -21.81 -31.18
C LEU A 272 13.54 -21.94 -31.11
N ALA A 273 13.02 -22.97 -30.44
CA ALA A 273 11.60 -23.19 -30.27
C ALA A 273 10.94 -22.02 -29.51
N GLY A 274 9.84 -21.48 -30.07
CA GLY A 274 9.17 -20.29 -29.53
C GLY A 274 9.76 -18.95 -29.99
N THR A 275 10.70 -18.93 -30.94
CA THR A 275 11.05 -17.70 -31.68
C THR A 275 9.87 -17.25 -32.55
N MET A 276 9.80 -15.93 -32.83
CA MET A 276 8.81 -15.33 -33.73
C MET A 276 9.07 -15.75 -35.19
N MET A 277 10.33 -15.85 -35.60
CA MET A 277 10.74 -16.09 -36.99
C MET A 277 10.89 -17.57 -37.37
N LEU A 278 10.11 -18.46 -36.76
CA LEU A 278 9.95 -19.86 -37.18
C LEU A 278 9.12 -19.95 -38.47
N SER A 279 9.48 -20.86 -39.38
CA SER A 279 8.83 -20.98 -40.70
C SER A 279 7.46 -21.66 -40.67
N ALA A 280 7.22 -22.49 -39.67
CA ALA A 280 5.97 -23.21 -39.48
C ALA A 280 5.07 -22.54 -38.43
N THR A 281 4.15 -21.68 -38.88
CA THR A 281 3.04 -21.21 -38.04
C THR A 281 1.97 -22.31 -37.92
N PHE A 282 1.44 -22.51 -36.72
CA PHE A 282 0.36 -23.47 -36.43
C PHE A 282 -0.87 -22.74 -35.86
N ALA A 283 -1.99 -23.45 -35.73
CA ALA A 283 -3.18 -22.94 -35.05
C ALA A 283 -2.96 -22.87 -33.52
N GLY A 284 -3.63 -21.92 -32.86
CA GLY A 284 -3.42 -21.50 -31.49
C GLY A 284 -2.63 -20.18 -31.37
N LEU A 285 -2.46 -19.73 -30.12
CA LEU A 285 -1.68 -18.54 -29.79
C LEU A 285 -0.22 -18.69 -30.25
N GLY A 286 0.23 -17.77 -31.10
CA GLY A 286 1.62 -17.69 -31.55
C GLY A 286 2.51 -16.86 -30.62
N ALA A 287 3.78 -16.70 -30.99
CA ALA A 287 4.62 -15.68 -30.37
C ALA A 287 4.08 -14.29 -30.71
N ARG A 288 4.16 -13.34 -29.76
CA ARG A 288 3.78 -11.93 -29.99
C ARG A 288 4.89 -10.94 -29.55
N GLU A 289 6.03 -11.48 -29.11
CA GLU A 289 7.21 -10.73 -28.65
C GLU A 289 8.47 -11.39 -29.24
N TYR A 290 9.52 -10.59 -29.50
CA TYR A 290 10.81 -11.11 -29.92
C TYR A 290 11.57 -11.78 -28.77
N THR A 291 12.25 -12.88 -29.07
CA THR A 291 13.32 -13.38 -28.20
C THR A 291 14.54 -12.45 -28.25
N SER A 292 15.41 -12.55 -27.25
CA SER A 292 16.71 -11.85 -27.23
C SER A 292 17.61 -12.20 -28.42
N ILE A 293 17.46 -13.39 -29.00
CA ILE A 293 18.15 -13.83 -30.22
C ILE A 293 17.71 -12.99 -31.42
N GLU A 294 16.41 -12.77 -31.57
CA GLU A 294 15.83 -12.04 -32.70
C GLU A 294 16.05 -10.53 -32.57
N MET A 295 15.94 -9.99 -31.35
CA MET A 295 16.42 -8.64 -31.07
C MET A 295 17.92 -8.50 -31.41
N GLY A 296 18.72 -9.55 -31.15
CA GLY A 296 20.11 -9.64 -31.55
C GLY A 296 20.30 -9.55 -33.08
N ILE A 297 19.54 -10.33 -33.85
CA ILE A 297 19.57 -10.29 -35.32
C ILE A 297 19.18 -8.90 -35.84
N MET A 298 18.12 -8.29 -35.29
CA MET A 298 17.69 -6.95 -35.69
C MET A 298 18.74 -5.88 -35.31
N MET A 299 19.43 -6.02 -34.17
CA MET A 299 20.56 -5.15 -33.81
C MET A 299 21.78 -5.33 -34.73
N ASP A 300 22.02 -6.55 -35.24
CA ASP A 300 23.06 -6.81 -36.24
C ASP A 300 22.69 -6.26 -37.63
N LEU A 301 21.39 -6.24 -37.99
CA LEU A 301 20.88 -5.48 -39.13
C LEU A 301 21.01 -3.96 -38.95
N GLY A 302 21.30 -3.48 -37.73
CA GLY A 302 21.58 -2.08 -37.40
C GLY A 302 20.46 -1.34 -36.66
N TYR A 303 19.37 -2.03 -36.30
CA TYR A 303 18.29 -1.42 -35.52
C TYR A 303 18.66 -1.20 -34.05
N SER A 304 17.95 -0.27 -33.42
CA SER A 304 17.92 -0.08 -31.96
C SER A 304 16.47 -0.21 -31.48
N PHE A 305 16.28 -0.78 -30.30
CA PHE A 305 14.97 -0.95 -29.69
C PHE A 305 14.73 0.13 -28.63
N VAL A 306 13.48 0.58 -28.49
CA VAL A 306 13.07 1.44 -27.38
C VAL A 306 13.38 0.71 -26.08
N SER A 307 13.99 1.40 -25.12
CA SER A 307 14.44 0.79 -23.85
C SER A 307 13.24 0.39 -22.97
N GLN A 308 12.70 -0.80 -23.25
CA GLN A 308 11.78 -1.54 -22.40
C GLN A 308 12.48 -1.78 -21.06
N THR A 309 11.97 -1.17 -19.99
CA THR A 309 12.48 -1.38 -18.63
C THR A 309 11.89 -2.71 -18.12
N PRO A 310 12.69 -3.77 -17.90
CA PRO A 310 12.14 -5.08 -17.53
C PRO A 310 11.34 -5.00 -16.24
N THR A 311 10.26 -5.77 -16.13
CA THR A 311 9.41 -5.76 -14.94
C THR A 311 9.70 -6.98 -14.08
N LEU A 312 9.79 -6.76 -12.76
CA LEU A 312 9.81 -7.83 -11.77
C LEU A 312 8.38 -8.25 -11.44
N THR A 313 8.14 -9.56 -11.40
CA THR A 313 6.95 -10.20 -10.84
C THR A 313 7.38 -11.01 -9.62
N VAL A 314 6.58 -10.97 -8.55
CA VAL A 314 6.77 -11.83 -7.38
C VAL A 314 5.67 -12.89 -7.37
N THR A 315 6.04 -14.14 -7.15
CA THR A 315 5.10 -15.23 -6.83
C THR A 315 5.51 -15.90 -5.52
N ARG A 316 4.58 -16.67 -4.94
CA ARG A 316 4.73 -17.36 -3.65
C ARG A 316 3.85 -18.61 -3.65
N ASP A 317 4.39 -19.72 -3.17
CA ASP A 317 3.70 -21.01 -3.07
C ASP A 317 4.12 -21.74 -1.78
N PRO A 318 3.20 -22.03 -0.84
CA PRO A 318 1.78 -21.65 -0.84
C PRO A 318 1.54 -20.14 -0.68
N THR A 319 0.32 -19.68 -0.98
CA THR A 319 -0.10 -18.26 -0.80
C THR A 319 -0.59 -17.92 0.61
N SER A 320 -0.64 -18.91 1.49
CA SER A 320 -0.98 -18.79 2.90
C SER A 320 -0.11 -19.78 3.70
N ILE A 321 0.37 -19.35 4.87
CA ILE A 321 1.21 -20.13 5.78
C ILE A 321 0.82 -19.81 7.23
N SER A 322 0.84 -20.80 8.12
CA SER A 322 0.66 -20.55 9.55
C SER A 322 1.90 -19.90 10.15
N GLU A 323 1.70 -19.04 11.15
CA GLU A 323 2.79 -18.42 11.91
C GLU A 323 3.75 -19.44 12.55
N ASN A 324 3.27 -20.66 12.85
CA ASN A 324 3.98 -21.76 13.56
C ASN A 324 5.14 -22.37 12.77
N GLY A 325 6.16 -21.56 12.48
CA GLY A 325 7.29 -21.91 11.62
C GLY A 325 6.91 -22.18 10.17
N GLY A 326 5.77 -21.66 9.69
CA GLY A 326 5.35 -21.79 8.30
C GLY A 326 6.34 -21.11 7.34
N THR A 327 6.50 -21.70 6.15
CA THR A 327 7.40 -21.16 5.12
C THR A 327 6.79 -21.28 3.74
N SER A 328 6.96 -20.26 2.91
CA SER A 328 6.55 -20.24 1.50
C SER A 328 7.76 -20.04 0.59
N THR A 329 7.73 -20.65 -0.60
CA THR A 329 8.75 -20.44 -1.63
C THR A 329 8.37 -19.23 -2.45
N GLY A 330 9.03 -18.11 -2.19
CA GLY A 330 8.97 -16.92 -3.04
C GLY A 330 9.78 -17.12 -4.32
N THR A 331 9.30 -16.59 -5.44
CA THR A 331 10.08 -16.50 -6.70
C THR A 331 9.99 -15.08 -7.23
N VAL A 332 11.14 -14.48 -7.57
CA VAL A 332 11.20 -13.25 -8.36
C VAL A 332 11.47 -13.63 -9.81
N THR A 333 10.70 -13.07 -10.75
CA THR A 333 10.86 -13.27 -12.19
C THR A 333 10.93 -11.94 -12.92
N LEU A 334 11.93 -11.78 -13.78
CA LEU A 334 12.05 -10.72 -14.78
C LEU A 334 11.24 -11.07 -16.03
N SER A 335 10.57 -10.08 -16.61
CA SER A 335 9.94 -10.19 -17.93
C SER A 335 10.91 -10.54 -19.06
N SER A 336 12.20 -10.22 -18.93
CA SER A 336 13.24 -10.50 -19.93
C SER A 336 14.61 -10.68 -19.28
N ALA A 337 15.42 -11.62 -19.76
CA ALA A 337 16.76 -11.88 -19.24
C ALA A 337 17.72 -10.68 -19.47
N MET A 338 18.53 -10.36 -18.46
CA MET A 338 19.50 -9.26 -18.53
C MET A 338 20.92 -9.77 -18.83
N GLY A 339 21.70 -9.02 -19.62
CA GLY A 339 23.10 -9.33 -19.95
C GLY A 339 24.09 -9.20 -18.78
N THR A 340 23.63 -8.72 -17.63
CA THR A 340 24.36 -8.63 -16.36
C THR A 340 23.49 -9.18 -15.24
N SER A 341 24.09 -9.66 -14.15
CA SER A 341 23.35 -10.05 -12.96
C SER A 341 22.63 -8.86 -12.33
N LEU A 342 21.40 -9.08 -11.88
CA LEU A 342 20.58 -8.09 -11.17
C LEU A 342 20.50 -8.46 -9.69
N ASP A 343 20.98 -7.57 -8.82
CA ASP A 343 20.66 -7.63 -7.40
C ASP A 343 19.26 -7.03 -7.17
N VAL A 344 18.38 -7.83 -6.58
CA VAL A 344 17.00 -7.50 -6.23
C VAL A 344 16.91 -7.35 -4.71
N MET A 345 16.52 -6.17 -4.25
CA MET A 345 16.18 -5.92 -2.85
C MET A 345 14.74 -6.37 -2.58
N LEU A 346 14.57 -7.21 -1.56
CA LEU A 346 13.27 -7.64 -1.05
C LEU A 346 12.92 -6.88 0.23
N VAL A 347 11.66 -6.50 0.37
CA VAL A 347 11.11 -5.82 1.54
C VAL A 347 9.78 -6.48 1.90
N SER A 348 9.61 -6.82 3.17
CA SER A 348 8.31 -7.19 3.74
C SER A 348 7.58 -5.94 4.21
N SER A 349 6.26 -5.86 4.06
CA SER A 349 5.47 -4.74 4.61
C SER A 349 5.45 -4.78 6.13
N ASP A 350 5.46 -5.99 6.71
CA ASP A 350 5.58 -6.21 8.15
C ASP A 350 6.68 -7.23 8.46
N LEU A 351 7.29 -7.09 9.64
CA LEU A 351 8.37 -7.91 10.16
C LEU A 351 8.04 -8.56 11.51
N THR A 352 6.89 -8.24 12.14
CA THR A 352 6.31 -9.12 13.17
C THR A 352 5.88 -10.42 12.52
N GLU A 353 5.21 -10.32 11.36
CA GLU A 353 4.53 -11.42 10.66
C GLU A 353 5.43 -12.33 9.81
N ALA A 354 6.27 -11.73 8.96
CA ALA A 354 6.98 -12.49 7.94
C ALA A 354 8.32 -11.85 7.56
N THR A 355 9.33 -12.70 7.39
CA THR A 355 10.69 -12.28 7.04
C THR A 355 11.15 -12.86 5.71
N VAL A 356 11.96 -12.07 4.99
CA VAL A 356 12.54 -12.41 3.68
C VAL A 356 14.04 -12.03 3.64
N PRO A 357 14.87 -12.71 2.83
CA PRO A 357 16.26 -12.30 2.59
C PRO A 357 16.32 -10.89 1.97
N THR A 358 17.04 -9.96 2.59
CA THR A 358 17.03 -8.54 2.18
C THR A 358 17.54 -8.27 0.76
N MET A 359 18.38 -9.15 0.20
CA MET A 359 18.63 -9.21 -1.25
C MET A 359 18.72 -10.64 -1.77
N VAL A 360 18.37 -10.79 -3.06
CA VAL A 360 18.64 -11.97 -3.88
C VAL A 360 19.15 -11.54 -5.26
N THR A 361 19.99 -12.36 -5.89
CA THR A 361 20.60 -12.03 -7.19
C THR A 361 20.06 -12.93 -8.30
N ILE A 362 19.51 -12.34 -9.37
CA ILE A 362 19.23 -13.06 -10.62
C ILE A 362 20.51 -13.03 -11.48
N PRO A 363 21.10 -14.18 -11.86
CA PRO A 363 22.33 -14.21 -12.67
C PRO A 363 22.13 -13.65 -14.08
N ALA A 364 23.22 -13.19 -14.71
CA ALA A 364 23.21 -12.79 -16.12
C ALA A 364 22.68 -13.92 -17.01
N GLY A 365 21.81 -13.60 -17.96
CA GLY A 365 21.14 -14.56 -18.85
C GLY A 365 20.00 -15.37 -18.21
N MET A 366 19.75 -15.23 -16.91
CA MET A 366 18.61 -15.85 -16.23
C MET A 366 17.45 -14.87 -16.09
N THR A 367 16.23 -15.39 -15.95
CA THR A 367 15.01 -14.61 -15.69
C THR A 367 14.50 -14.71 -14.25
N ALA A 368 14.86 -15.74 -13.47
CA ALA A 368 14.26 -15.96 -12.16
C ALA A 368 15.24 -16.37 -11.06
N VAL A 369 14.85 -16.10 -9.80
CA VAL A 369 15.51 -16.60 -8.58
C VAL A 369 14.47 -16.88 -7.48
N ASN A 370 14.69 -17.95 -6.73
CA ASN A 370 13.82 -18.34 -5.61
C ASN A 370 14.38 -17.83 -4.28
N PHE A 371 13.47 -17.57 -3.33
CA PHE A 371 13.76 -17.17 -1.96
C PHE A 371 12.77 -17.83 -0.99
N THR A 372 13.03 -17.72 0.31
CA THR A 372 12.12 -18.22 1.35
C THR A 372 11.44 -17.04 2.01
N ILE A 373 10.11 -17.12 2.13
CA ILE A 373 9.32 -16.31 3.06
C ILE A 373 9.16 -17.17 4.31
N THR A 374 9.51 -16.65 5.48
CA THR A 374 9.40 -17.34 6.77
C THR A 374 8.37 -16.59 7.61
N ALA A 375 7.29 -17.26 8.00
CA ALA A 375 6.37 -16.72 9.00
C ALA A 375 7.05 -16.69 10.37
N MET A 376 6.58 -15.80 11.21
CA MET A 376 7.10 -15.53 12.53
C MET A 376 5.97 -15.78 13.53
N ASN A 377 6.20 -16.67 14.49
CA ASN A 377 5.23 -17.03 15.52
C ASN A 377 5.36 -16.05 16.69
N ASP A 378 4.26 -15.45 17.12
CA ASP A 378 4.20 -14.68 18.37
C ASP A 378 3.23 -15.34 19.39
N PRO A 379 2.71 -14.66 20.43
CA PRO A 379 1.80 -15.27 21.41
C PRO A 379 0.36 -14.67 21.41
N PHE A 380 -0.10 -14.01 20.34
CA PHE A 380 -1.36 -13.25 20.31
C PHE A 380 -2.38 -13.75 19.26
N ASP A 381 -3.63 -14.00 19.67
CA ASP A 381 -4.77 -14.16 18.72
C ASP A 381 -5.16 -12.78 18.18
N ASP A 382 -4.52 -12.38 17.08
CA ASP A 382 -4.82 -11.16 16.33
C ASP A 382 -5.57 -11.45 15.00
N GLY A 383 -5.49 -12.69 14.52
CA GLY A 383 -6.20 -13.24 13.36
C GLY A 383 -5.58 -12.95 11.98
N ASP A 384 -5.59 -13.97 11.09
CA ASP A 384 -5.20 -14.00 9.67
C ASP A 384 -4.64 -12.68 9.06
N GLN A 385 -3.37 -12.36 9.35
CA GLN A 385 -2.69 -11.17 8.83
C GLN A 385 -2.29 -11.29 7.35
N THR A 386 -2.10 -10.15 6.67
CA THR A 386 -1.73 -10.11 5.25
C THR A 386 -0.53 -9.20 4.97
N VAL A 387 0.55 -9.81 4.47
CA VAL A 387 1.85 -9.16 4.30
C VAL A 387 2.20 -9.00 2.82
N THR A 388 2.51 -7.78 2.38
CA THR A 388 2.98 -7.50 1.01
C THR A 388 4.49 -7.66 0.91
N ILE A 389 4.97 -8.65 0.14
CA ILE A 389 6.39 -8.78 -0.22
C ILE A 389 6.67 -7.99 -1.50
N THR A 390 7.55 -7.00 -1.42
CA THR A 390 7.96 -6.13 -2.54
C THR A 390 9.37 -6.46 -3.02
N ALA A 391 9.55 -6.58 -4.34
CA ALA A 391 10.83 -6.80 -5.01
C ALA A 391 11.20 -5.61 -5.90
N SER A 392 12.43 -5.10 -5.75
CA SER A 392 12.92 -3.91 -6.45
C SER A 392 14.39 -4.04 -6.88
N GLY A 393 14.79 -3.38 -7.97
CA GLY A 393 16.15 -3.45 -8.50
C GLY A 393 16.52 -2.22 -9.33
N THR A 394 17.78 -2.07 -9.69
CA THR A 394 18.23 -0.95 -10.54
C THR A 394 17.97 -1.25 -12.01
N GLY A 395 17.28 -0.34 -12.71
CA GLY A 395 16.99 -0.48 -14.14
C GLY A 395 15.82 -1.40 -14.47
N VAL A 396 14.95 -1.68 -13.49
CA VAL A 396 13.76 -2.54 -13.62
C VAL A 396 12.55 -1.92 -12.91
N THR A 397 11.35 -2.29 -13.35
CA THR A 397 10.08 -1.96 -12.67
C THR A 397 9.89 -2.94 -11.49
N SER A 398 9.51 -2.43 -10.32
CA SER A 398 9.28 -3.25 -9.12
C SER A 398 8.02 -4.10 -9.21
N GLY A 399 8.03 -5.27 -8.56
CA GLY A 399 6.89 -6.17 -8.40
C GLY A 399 6.54 -6.38 -6.94
N GLN A 400 5.32 -6.87 -6.66
CA GLN A 400 4.88 -7.21 -5.31
C GLN A 400 3.93 -8.41 -5.33
N ALA A 401 3.81 -9.10 -4.19
CA ALA A 401 2.77 -10.11 -3.96
C ALA A 401 2.45 -10.25 -2.47
N ASP A 402 1.17 -10.43 -2.16
CA ASP A 402 0.67 -10.50 -0.79
C ASP A 402 0.60 -11.96 -0.31
N ILE A 403 0.98 -12.24 0.94
CA ILE A 403 0.88 -13.56 1.56
C ILE A 403 0.05 -13.45 2.85
N THR A 404 -0.86 -14.39 3.07
CA THR A 404 -1.62 -14.47 4.33
C THR A 404 -0.82 -15.29 5.34
N ILE A 405 -0.55 -14.71 6.50
CA ILE A 405 -0.10 -15.45 7.67
C ILE A 405 -1.36 -15.85 8.43
N THR A 406 -1.52 -17.12 8.75
CA THR A 406 -2.68 -17.59 9.53
C THR A 406 -2.27 -17.77 10.98
N ASP A 407 -2.97 -17.06 11.86
CA ASP A 407 -2.92 -17.24 13.31
C ASP A 407 -3.10 -18.72 13.68
N ASP A 408 -2.36 -19.18 14.69
CA ASP A 408 -2.52 -20.53 15.27
C ASP A 408 -2.64 -20.55 16.80
N ASP A 409 -2.77 -19.38 17.41
CA ASP A 409 -2.89 -19.23 18.85
C ASP A 409 -4.35 -19.40 19.34
N ALA A 410 -4.59 -19.15 20.63
CA ALA A 410 -5.84 -19.56 21.28
C ALA A 410 -6.58 -18.41 21.98
N ALA A 411 -7.46 -17.72 21.23
CA ALA A 411 -8.59 -16.89 21.66
C ALA A 411 -8.65 -16.60 23.17
N VAL A 412 -7.96 -15.54 23.57
CA VAL A 412 -7.90 -15.11 24.97
C VAL A 412 -9.29 -14.67 25.44
N ALA A 413 -9.63 -15.03 26.68
CA ALA A 413 -10.85 -14.58 27.33
C ALA A 413 -10.60 -13.20 27.97
N GLY A 414 -10.64 -12.16 27.15
CA GLY A 414 -10.34 -10.77 27.55
C GLY A 414 -11.36 -10.11 28.47
N ASN A 415 -11.07 -8.85 28.82
CA ASN A 415 -11.75 -8.12 29.89
C ASN A 415 -13.22 -7.82 29.60
N ASN A 416 -14.02 -7.83 30.66
CA ASN A 416 -15.46 -7.59 30.59
C ASN A 416 -15.79 -6.10 30.40
N ILE A 417 -16.79 -5.79 29.57
CA ILE A 417 -17.25 -4.40 29.32
C ILE A 417 -18.53 -4.12 30.12
N LEU A 418 -18.51 -3.07 30.95
CA LEU A 418 -19.66 -2.65 31.75
C LEU A 418 -20.16 -1.25 31.35
N PHE A 419 -21.46 -1.13 31.11
CA PHE A 419 -22.10 0.17 30.89
C PHE A 419 -23.44 0.34 31.60
N PHE A 420 -23.80 1.60 31.87
CA PHE A 420 -25.07 1.95 32.52
C PHE A 420 -26.03 2.68 31.57
N ASP A 421 -27.17 2.04 31.32
CA ASP A 421 -28.27 2.56 30.50
C ASP A 421 -29.16 3.50 31.33
N ASN A 422 -29.06 4.80 31.05
CA ASN A 422 -29.80 5.84 31.78
C ASN A 422 -31.32 5.82 31.53
N ALA A 423 -31.79 5.23 30.42
CA ALA A 423 -33.20 5.17 30.08
C ALA A 423 -33.91 4.01 30.79
N SER A 424 -33.33 2.80 30.74
CA SER A 424 -33.84 1.63 31.49
C SER A 424 -33.46 1.67 32.98
N ARG A 425 -32.40 2.41 33.34
CA ARG A 425 -31.72 2.41 34.64
C ARG A 425 -31.17 1.02 35.01
N THR A 426 -30.34 0.46 34.12
CA THR A 426 -29.72 -0.86 34.31
C THR A 426 -28.25 -0.82 33.92
N PHE A 427 -27.40 -1.47 34.70
CA PHE A 427 -26.14 -1.99 34.18
C PHE A 427 -26.40 -3.09 33.15
N LYS A 428 -25.61 -3.06 32.07
CA LYS A 428 -25.44 -4.15 31.11
C LYS A 428 -23.96 -4.51 31.06
N LEU A 429 -23.68 -5.78 31.30
CA LEU A 429 -22.36 -6.39 31.34
C LEU A 429 -22.21 -7.26 30.10
N GLY A 430 -21.12 -7.07 29.35
CA GLY A 430 -20.69 -7.95 28.28
C GLY A 430 -19.49 -8.76 28.77
N THR A 431 -19.59 -10.08 28.77
CA THR A 431 -18.43 -10.95 29.03
C THR A 431 -17.84 -11.47 27.72
N ASN A 432 -16.52 -11.32 27.54
CA ASN A 432 -15.87 -11.73 26.30
C ASN A 432 -15.77 -13.27 26.21
N THR A 433 -15.89 -13.80 25.00
CA THR A 433 -15.70 -15.21 24.66
C THR A 433 -14.66 -15.42 23.54
N GLY A 434 -13.74 -14.46 23.39
CA GLY A 434 -12.77 -14.33 22.28
C GLY A 434 -13.45 -13.91 20.97
N SER A 435 -14.50 -14.65 20.60
CA SER A 435 -15.34 -14.46 19.41
C SER A 435 -16.50 -13.46 19.57
N GLY A 436 -16.47 -12.60 20.60
CA GLY A 436 -17.49 -11.59 20.89
C GLY A 436 -18.03 -11.64 22.33
N PHE A 437 -19.13 -10.92 22.61
CA PHE A 437 -19.62 -10.69 23.98
C PHE A 437 -20.97 -11.34 24.29
N ASN A 438 -21.05 -12.05 25.43
CA ASN A 438 -22.30 -12.48 26.05
C ASN A 438 -22.89 -11.36 26.90
N TRP A 439 -24.11 -10.91 26.60
CA TRP A 439 -24.73 -9.74 27.24
C TRP A 439 -25.73 -10.10 28.34
N HIS A 440 -25.48 -9.56 29.52
CA HIS A 440 -26.28 -9.73 30.73
C HIS A 440 -26.79 -8.37 31.23
N GLN A 441 -28.01 -8.32 31.80
CA GLN A 441 -28.65 -7.06 32.22
C GLN A 441 -29.24 -7.16 33.64
N THR A 442 -29.01 -6.12 34.44
CA THR A 442 -29.59 -5.99 35.79
C THR A 442 -31.08 -5.63 35.77
N ASN A 443 -31.79 -5.88 36.87
CA ASN A 443 -33.13 -5.33 37.08
C ASN A 443 -33.07 -3.78 37.19
N PRO A 444 -34.03 -3.03 36.60
CA PRO A 444 -34.09 -1.57 36.70
C PRO A 444 -34.03 -1.02 38.13
N LEU A 445 -33.28 0.07 38.32
CA LEU A 445 -33.19 0.75 39.62
C LEU A 445 -34.59 1.18 40.13
N PRO A 446 -34.85 1.05 41.45
CA PRO A 446 -36.11 1.47 42.07
C PRO A 446 -36.48 2.93 41.77
N ALA A 447 -37.78 3.19 41.65
CA ALA A 447 -38.32 4.52 41.39
C ALA A 447 -39.10 5.08 42.61
N PRO A 448 -39.15 6.41 42.80
CA PRO A 448 -38.49 7.46 42.01
C PRO A 448 -37.11 7.85 42.56
N MET A 449 -36.23 8.31 41.66
CA MET A 449 -35.02 9.08 41.98
C MET A 449 -35.05 10.36 41.13
N ASN A 450 -34.77 11.53 41.71
CA ASN A 450 -34.77 12.81 40.98
C ASN A 450 -33.41 13.14 40.35
N GLY A 451 -32.47 12.19 40.39
CA GLY A 451 -31.15 12.27 39.79
C GLY A 451 -30.22 11.25 40.42
N PHE A 452 -29.27 10.77 39.63
CA PHE A 452 -28.26 9.83 40.06
C PHE A 452 -26.93 10.14 39.36
N ASP A 453 -25.85 9.61 39.91
CA ASP A 453 -24.51 9.62 39.30
C ASP A 453 -24.06 8.16 39.15
N SER A 454 -23.49 7.81 38.01
CA SER A 454 -23.00 6.45 37.69
C SER A 454 -21.48 6.40 37.58
N PHE A 455 -20.92 5.26 37.97
CA PHE A 455 -19.49 4.97 38.01
C PHE A 455 -19.26 3.52 37.58
N VAL A 456 -18.09 3.25 37.00
CA VAL A 456 -17.59 1.92 36.61
C VAL A 456 -16.11 1.86 36.95
N GLY A 457 -15.65 0.73 37.48
CA GLY A 457 -14.27 0.50 37.93
C GLY A 457 -14.21 -0.71 38.87
N ASP A 458 -13.03 -1.31 39.10
CA ASP A 458 -12.89 -2.39 40.10
C ASP A 458 -13.02 -1.81 41.52
N PHE A 459 -14.15 -2.06 42.21
CA PHE A 459 -14.43 -1.51 43.54
C PHE A 459 -14.16 -2.50 44.70
N ASP A 460 -13.83 -3.77 44.43
CA ASP A 460 -13.67 -4.82 45.46
C ASP A 460 -12.34 -5.61 45.40
N GLY A 461 -11.69 -5.62 44.24
CA GLY A 461 -10.27 -5.96 44.04
C GLY A 461 -10.04 -7.34 43.44
N ASP A 462 -10.96 -7.83 42.61
CA ASP A 462 -10.84 -9.13 41.93
C ASP A 462 -10.37 -9.04 40.46
N GLY A 463 -10.18 -7.82 39.94
CA GLY A 463 -9.73 -7.54 38.58
C GLY A 463 -10.84 -7.33 37.56
N ASP A 464 -12.11 -7.32 37.99
CA ASP A 464 -13.26 -7.23 37.11
C ASP A 464 -13.99 -5.86 37.24
N LEU A 465 -14.80 -5.47 36.24
CA LEU A 465 -15.48 -4.17 36.27
C LEU A 465 -16.76 -4.19 37.10
N ASP A 466 -16.73 -3.51 38.25
CA ASP A 466 -17.92 -3.24 39.06
C ASP A 466 -18.68 -1.99 38.59
N GLY A 467 -19.99 -1.98 38.87
CA GLY A 467 -20.87 -0.85 38.63
C GLY A 467 -21.30 -0.17 39.92
N ALA A 468 -21.19 1.15 40.02
CA ALA A 468 -21.73 1.89 41.17
C ALA A 468 -22.68 3.03 40.77
N VAL A 469 -23.76 3.22 41.55
CA VAL A 469 -24.72 4.31 41.35
C VAL A 469 -25.01 5.04 42.66
N ARG A 470 -24.74 6.34 42.67
CA ARG A 470 -25.14 7.28 43.71
C ARG A 470 -26.55 7.80 43.45
N ASN A 471 -27.45 7.61 44.41
CA ASN A 471 -28.74 8.30 44.42
C ASN A 471 -28.53 9.73 44.97
N ARG A 472 -28.87 10.78 44.21
CA ARG A 472 -28.64 12.18 44.65
C ARG A 472 -29.59 12.66 45.75
N ASP A 473 -30.77 12.05 45.90
CA ASP A 473 -31.75 12.38 46.94
C ASP A 473 -31.31 11.82 48.32
N THR A 474 -30.67 10.65 48.36
CA THR A 474 -30.19 10.01 49.61
C THR A 474 -28.69 10.14 49.84
N SER A 475 -27.93 10.52 48.81
CA SER A 475 -26.46 10.45 48.72
C SER A 475 -25.85 9.05 48.85
N ILE A 476 -26.64 7.98 48.99
CA ILE A 476 -26.15 6.60 49.11
C ILE A 476 -25.58 6.14 47.77
N VAL A 477 -24.34 5.64 47.78
CA VAL A 477 -23.75 4.89 46.67
C VAL A 477 -24.10 3.42 46.81
N ASN A 478 -24.55 2.80 45.72
CA ASN A 478 -24.86 1.38 45.65
C ASN A 478 -23.89 0.73 44.69
N VAL A 479 -23.10 -0.25 45.15
CA VAL A 479 -22.19 -1.04 44.32
C VAL A 479 -22.89 -2.32 43.84
N TYR A 480 -22.59 -2.72 42.63
CA TYR A 480 -23.04 -3.94 41.94
C TYR A 480 -21.76 -4.62 41.47
N THR A 481 -21.28 -5.60 42.21
CA THR A 481 -19.99 -6.23 41.91
C THR A 481 -20.15 -7.22 40.76
N ASN A 482 -19.19 -7.28 39.84
CA ASN A 482 -19.15 -8.37 38.85
C ASN A 482 -18.77 -9.68 39.56
N ASN A 483 -19.20 -10.82 39.02
CA ASN A 483 -18.86 -12.14 39.53
C ASN A 483 -18.00 -12.95 38.53
N GLY A 484 -17.51 -12.31 37.45
CA GLY A 484 -16.83 -12.94 36.31
C GLY A 484 -17.69 -13.85 35.42
N ASP A 485 -18.80 -14.39 35.93
CA ASP A 485 -19.71 -15.29 35.21
C ASP A 485 -20.81 -14.59 34.40
N GLY A 486 -20.70 -13.27 34.23
CA GLY A 486 -21.70 -12.40 33.60
C GLY A 486 -22.84 -11.99 34.54
N THR A 487 -22.85 -12.39 35.81
CA THR A 487 -23.85 -11.92 36.78
C THR A 487 -23.29 -10.81 37.69
N LEU A 488 -24.16 -9.87 38.08
CA LEU A 488 -23.84 -8.73 38.93
C LEU A 488 -24.50 -8.88 40.31
N THR A 489 -23.70 -8.82 41.38
CA THR A 489 -24.14 -8.94 42.77
C THR A 489 -24.40 -7.56 43.40
N GLY A 490 -25.66 -7.18 43.54
CA GLY A 490 -26.03 -5.93 44.20
C GLY A 490 -27.54 -5.64 44.25
N PRO A 491 -27.96 -4.45 44.74
CA PRO A 491 -27.11 -3.39 45.28
C PRO A 491 -26.54 -3.71 46.67
N GLN A 492 -25.24 -3.54 46.84
CA GLN A 492 -24.63 -3.29 48.15
C GLN A 492 -24.69 -1.78 48.44
N GLY A 493 -25.59 -1.35 49.33
CA GLY A 493 -25.65 0.04 49.78
C GLY A 493 -24.47 0.38 50.69
N LYS A 494 -23.55 1.23 50.22
CA LYS A 494 -22.33 1.64 50.93
C LYS A 494 -22.51 3.05 51.54
N GLY A 495 -21.40 3.72 51.88
CA GLY A 495 -21.41 5.03 52.53
C GLY A 495 -22.13 6.13 51.73
N GLY A 496 -22.58 7.17 52.43
CA GLY A 496 -23.18 8.35 51.80
C GLY A 496 -22.12 9.26 51.18
N ALA A 497 -22.14 9.38 49.85
CA ALA A 497 -21.36 10.35 49.09
C ALA A 497 -21.93 11.76 49.23
N GLY A 498 -21.67 12.39 50.39
CA GLY A 498 -21.96 13.79 50.65
C GLY A 498 -23.33 14.09 51.25
N THR A 499 -23.76 15.35 51.07
CA THR A 499 -25.08 15.84 51.52
C THR A 499 -26.06 15.88 50.34
N ALA A 500 -27.30 15.45 50.57
CA ALA A 500 -28.35 15.44 49.55
C ALA A 500 -28.49 16.80 48.84
N GLY A 501 -28.38 16.78 47.52
CA GLY A 501 -28.48 17.98 46.67
C GLY A 501 -27.24 18.89 46.56
N THR A 502 -26.09 18.56 47.19
CA THR A 502 -24.84 19.32 46.95
C THR A 502 -24.18 18.92 45.62
N PRO A 503 -23.89 19.88 44.70
CA PRO A 503 -23.13 19.61 43.49
C PRO A 503 -21.66 19.31 43.79
N GLY A 504 -21.04 18.50 42.93
CA GLY A 504 -19.60 18.22 42.96
C GLY A 504 -19.17 17.44 41.72
N PHE A 505 -17.85 17.31 41.53
CA PHE A 505 -17.24 16.42 40.54
C PHE A 505 -16.91 15.07 41.19
N PHE A 506 -16.74 14.04 40.37
CA PHE A 506 -16.28 12.72 40.80
C PHE A 506 -15.09 12.29 39.96
N GLN A 507 -14.16 11.57 40.59
CA GLN A 507 -13.04 10.87 39.97
C GLN A 507 -12.95 9.46 40.55
N ILE A 508 -12.35 8.53 39.82
CA ILE A 508 -12.19 7.12 40.16
C ILE A 508 -10.70 6.80 39.99
N GLY A 509 -10.07 6.09 40.93
CA GLY A 509 -8.63 5.85 40.91
C GLY A 509 -8.10 5.13 42.18
N ASP A 510 -6.89 4.56 42.15
CA ASP A 510 -6.26 3.91 43.31
C ASP A 510 -5.56 4.94 44.21
N TYR A 511 -6.35 5.56 45.08
CA TYR A 511 -5.88 6.64 45.97
C TYR A 511 -5.19 6.12 47.23
N ASP A 512 -5.23 4.80 47.54
CA ASP A 512 -4.50 4.24 48.68
C ASP A 512 -3.46 3.12 48.37
N GLY A 513 -3.26 2.82 47.08
CA GLY A 513 -2.17 1.99 46.53
C GLY A 513 -2.40 0.51 46.78
N ASN A 514 -3.64 0.06 46.65
CA ASN A 514 -4.08 -1.28 47.03
C ASN A 514 -4.50 -2.18 45.85
N GLY A 515 -4.57 -1.63 44.63
CA GLY A 515 -5.02 -2.30 43.42
C GLY A 515 -6.52 -2.13 43.10
N ARG A 516 -7.33 -1.59 44.03
CA ARG A 516 -8.72 -1.21 43.76
C ARG A 516 -8.83 0.24 43.29
N GLN A 517 -9.93 0.52 42.62
CA GLN A 517 -10.37 1.87 42.34
C GLN A 517 -11.28 2.39 43.47
N GLU A 518 -10.93 3.54 44.01
CA GLU A 518 -11.70 4.29 45.00
C GLU A 518 -12.46 5.47 44.35
N LEU A 519 -13.60 5.86 44.95
CA LEU A 519 -14.37 7.03 44.50
C LEU A 519 -13.92 8.31 45.22
N LEU A 520 -13.42 9.31 44.50
CA LEU A 520 -13.13 10.65 45.01
C LEU A 520 -14.26 11.62 44.64
N TRP A 521 -14.92 12.21 45.64
CA TRP A 521 -15.90 13.29 45.47
C TRP A 521 -15.29 14.66 45.76
N LEU A 522 -15.43 15.61 44.84
CA LEU A 522 -14.88 16.97 44.91
C LEU A 522 -16.01 18.00 44.96
N TYR A 523 -16.09 18.80 46.03
CA TYR A 523 -17.29 19.59 46.35
C TYR A 523 -17.00 20.96 46.95
N LEU A 524 -18.05 21.78 47.06
CA LEU A 524 -18.02 23.14 47.60
C LEU A 524 -18.87 23.24 48.87
N ASP A 525 -18.23 23.36 50.03
CA ASP A 525 -18.87 23.65 51.33
C ASP A 525 -18.12 24.80 52.03
N GLY A 526 -18.37 26.03 51.60
CA GLY A 526 -17.68 27.25 52.05
C GLY A 526 -16.22 27.38 51.59
N GLN A 527 -15.51 26.27 51.44
CA GLN A 527 -14.27 26.12 50.69
C GLN A 527 -14.41 24.94 49.71
N PHE A 528 -13.46 24.79 48.79
CA PHE A 528 -13.42 23.61 47.93
C PHE A 528 -12.71 22.48 48.68
N ALA A 529 -13.32 21.30 48.69
CA ALA A 529 -12.91 20.14 49.48
C ALA A 529 -13.01 18.85 48.65
N GLY A 530 -12.31 17.81 49.11
CA GLY A 530 -12.40 16.46 48.56
C GLY A 530 -12.75 15.43 49.63
N GLN A 531 -13.33 14.32 49.20
CA GLN A 531 -13.64 13.16 50.04
C GLN A 531 -13.35 11.88 49.24
N VAL A 532 -12.28 11.17 49.59
CA VAL A 532 -12.00 9.82 49.06
C VAL A 532 -12.85 8.83 49.83
N PHE A 533 -13.55 7.93 49.14
CA PHE A 533 -14.30 6.83 49.72
C PHE A 533 -13.47 5.54 49.67
N THR A 534 -12.52 5.44 50.60
CA THR A 534 -11.60 4.30 50.73
C THR A 534 -12.29 3.01 51.11
N LYS A 535 -11.83 1.89 50.52
CA LYS A 535 -12.19 0.51 50.87
C LYS A 535 -13.70 0.20 50.81
N ASP A 536 -14.11 -0.54 49.79
CA ASP A 536 -15.49 -1.00 49.57
C ASP A 536 -16.56 0.12 49.67
N LEU A 537 -16.14 1.37 49.43
CA LEU A 537 -16.87 2.63 49.69
C LEU A 537 -17.49 2.72 51.11
N SER A 538 -16.98 1.95 52.08
CA SER A 538 -17.52 1.87 53.45
C SER A 538 -16.88 2.86 54.41
N THR A 539 -15.67 3.33 54.10
CA THR A 539 -14.98 4.40 54.83
C THR A 539 -14.75 5.62 53.93
N SER A 540 -14.41 6.77 54.53
CA SER A 540 -13.99 7.93 53.75
C SER A 540 -13.11 8.89 54.54
N VAL A 541 -12.27 9.63 53.82
CA VAL A 541 -11.37 10.65 54.37
C VAL A 541 -11.61 11.97 53.64
N THR A 542 -11.76 13.06 54.40
CA THR A 542 -12.04 14.40 53.89
C THR A 542 -10.82 15.31 53.95
N PHE A 543 -10.65 16.15 52.93
CA PHE A 543 -9.54 17.10 52.82
C PHE A 543 -9.95 18.47 52.26
N ASN A 544 -9.15 19.50 52.56
CA ASN A 544 -9.40 20.88 52.13
C ASN A 544 -8.40 21.32 51.05
N MET A 545 -8.89 21.95 49.98
CA MET A 545 -8.07 22.46 48.88
C MET A 545 -7.67 23.94 49.09
N VAL A 546 -6.44 24.29 48.70
CA VAL A 546 -5.68 25.42 49.25
C VAL A 546 -6.09 26.81 48.70
N LYS A 547 -7.22 26.94 48.00
CA LYS A 547 -7.71 28.23 47.50
C LYS A 547 -9.23 28.31 47.37
N ALA A 548 -9.83 29.35 47.94
CA ALA A 548 -11.21 29.72 47.68
C ALA A 548 -11.34 30.45 46.32
N ASN A 549 -12.39 30.09 45.58
CA ASN A 549 -12.89 30.73 44.36
C ASN A 549 -11.88 30.84 43.18
N PRO A 550 -11.85 29.79 42.36
CA PRO A 550 -12.16 29.94 40.93
C PRO A 550 -13.29 28.99 40.49
N SER A 551 -13.81 29.15 39.27
CA SER A 551 -14.56 28.07 38.61
C SER A 551 -13.57 27.01 38.14
N TYR A 552 -13.75 25.76 38.57
CA TYR A 552 -13.01 24.62 38.03
C TYR A 552 -13.74 24.10 36.79
N ASP A 553 -12.98 23.89 35.71
CA ASP A 553 -13.54 23.49 34.40
C ASP A 553 -13.41 21.98 34.18
N ALA A 554 -12.34 21.36 34.70
CA ALA A 554 -12.10 19.92 34.64
C ALA A 554 -11.14 19.45 35.75
N PHE A 555 -11.21 18.16 36.08
CA PHE A 555 -10.25 17.43 36.90
C PHE A 555 -9.84 16.13 36.17
N ILE A 556 -8.62 15.67 36.45
CA ILE A 556 -8.08 14.34 36.07
C ILE A 556 -7.30 13.77 37.26
N THR A 557 -7.11 12.45 37.26
CA THR A 557 -6.33 11.68 38.24
C THR A 557 -5.28 10.82 37.52
N GLY A 558 -4.25 10.36 38.23
CA GLY A 558 -3.15 9.55 37.69
C GLY A 558 -1.91 9.61 38.59
N ASP A 559 -0.94 8.70 38.46
CA ASP A 559 0.34 8.81 39.17
C ASP A 559 1.28 9.80 38.46
N PHE A 560 1.00 11.09 38.63
CA PHE A 560 1.81 12.17 38.09
C PHE A 560 3.19 12.31 38.76
N ASN A 561 3.51 11.57 39.83
CA ASN A 561 4.72 11.80 40.63
C ASN A 561 5.69 10.60 40.72
N GLY A 562 5.19 9.39 40.49
CA GLY A 562 5.92 8.13 40.48
C GLY A 562 6.05 7.51 41.87
N ASP A 563 5.01 7.60 42.72
CA ASP A 563 4.99 6.98 44.05
C ASP A 563 3.95 5.87 44.25
N GLY A 564 3.19 5.51 43.21
CA GLY A 564 2.25 4.38 43.19
C GLY A 564 0.89 4.68 43.81
N PHE A 565 0.48 5.95 43.83
CA PHE A 565 -0.85 6.41 44.27
C PHE A 565 -1.40 7.43 43.28
N ASP A 566 -2.71 7.43 43.07
CA ASP A 566 -3.35 8.42 42.20
C ASP A 566 -3.32 9.84 42.79
N ASP A 567 -2.67 10.75 42.06
CA ASP A 567 -2.57 12.18 42.34
C ASP A 567 -3.66 12.97 41.57
N LEU A 568 -4.15 14.09 42.13
CA LEU A 568 -5.22 14.89 41.53
C LEU A 568 -4.72 16.19 40.88
N VAL A 569 -5.21 16.48 39.66
CA VAL A 569 -4.93 17.70 38.89
C VAL A 569 -6.22 18.39 38.44
N GLY A 570 -6.27 19.72 38.50
CA GLY A 570 -7.44 20.52 38.10
C GLY A 570 -7.14 21.73 37.22
N LEU A 571 -8.01 21.98 36.24
CA LEU A 571 -8.09 23.21 35.44
C LEU A 571 -9.10 24.19 36.04
N PHE A 572 -8.82 25.49 35.95
CA PHE A 572 -9.71 26.52 36.50
C PHE A 572 -9.60 27.88 35.80
N ASP A 573 -10.74 28.57 35.67
CA ASP A 573 -10.76 29.99 35.30
C ASP A 573 -10.56 30.93 36.51
N ASN A 574 -9.52 31.73 36.40
CA ASN A 574 -9.25 32.83 37.30
C ASN A 574 -9.90 34.10 36.71
N MET A 575 -11.21 34.24 36.98
CA MET A 575 -12.17 35.28 36.53
C MET A 575 -11.72 36.76 36.62
N ALA A 576 -10.50 37.03 37.09
CA ALA A 576 -9.82 38.33 37.03
C ALA A 576 -9.33 38.72 35.61
N GLY A 577 -9.72 37.97 34.57
CA GLY A 577 -9.90 38.52 33.21
C GLY A 577 -8.66 38.67 32.32
N ASP A 578 -7.57 37.93 32.57
CA ASP A 578 -6.42 37.91 31.63
C ASP A 578 -5.50 36.67 31.72
N ARG A 579 -5.60 35.82 32.76
CA ARG A 579 -4.76 34.63 32.94
C ARG A 579 -5.46 33.50 33.69
N THR A 580 -5.90 32.50 32.93
CA THR A 580 -5.98 31.12 33.46
C THR A 580 -4.56 30.62 33.73
N ASN A 581 -4.44 29.75 34.72
CA ASN A 581 -3.19 29.04 35.02
C ASN A 581 -3.59 27.61 35.37
N ILE A 582 -2.73 26.64 35.07
CA ILE A 582 -2.75 25.34 35.76
C ILE A 582 -2.21 25.57 37.20
N ILE A 583 -2.22 24.55 38.07
CA ILE A 583 -1.86 24.53 39.52
C ILE A 583 -3.09 24.72 40.42
N PRO A 584 -3.60 23.65 41.06
CA PRO A 584 -2.74 22.83 41.92
C PRO A 584 -2.75 21.32 41.61
N PHE A 585 -1.56 20.73 41.74
CA PHE A 585 -1.34 19.30 41.93
C PHE A 585 -1.54 18.99 43.42
N TYR A 586 -2.28 17.93 43.72
CA TYR A 586 -2.46 17.40 45.07
C TYR A 586 -2.06 15.94 45.08
N SER A 587 -0.99 15.62 45.81
CA SER A 587 -0.69 14.22 46.10
C SER A 587 -1.53 13.71 47.26
N ILE A 588 -2.10 12.52 47.07
CA ILE A 588 -3.12 11.89 47.94
C ILE A 588 -2.51 10.69 48.71
N ALA A 589 -1.18 10.64 48.85
CA ALA A 589 -0.43 9.57 49.50
C ALA A 589 -1.06 8.96 50.77
N SER A 590 -1.26 7.63 50.72
CA SER A 590 -2.00 6.79 51.67
C SER A 590 -1.62 6.90 53.15
N ASN A 591 -0.39 7.32 53.48
CA ASN A 591 0.08 7.35 54.88
C ASN A 591 -0.61 8.39 55.77
N ASN A 592 -1.22 9.44 55.20
CA ASN A 592 -2.20 10.30 55.91
C ASN A 592 -3.06 11.15 54.95
N PRO A 593 -4.10 10.59 54.30
CA PRO A 593 -5.02 11.30 53.40
C PRO A 593 -5.78 12.49 54.04
N SER A 594 -5.65 12.73 55.35
CA SER A 594 -6.14 13.95 56.00
C SER A 594 -5.41 15.23 55.57
N VAL A 595 -4.24 15.13 54.91
CA VAL A 595 -3.40 16.28 54.52
C VAL A 595 -2.80 16.07 53.12
N PRO A 596 -3.55 16.36 52.04
CA PRO A 596 -3.02 16.31 50.67
C PRO A 596 -1.81 17.22 50.50
N ARG A 597 -0.75 16.70 49.89
CA ARG A 597 0.47 17.48 49.65
C ARG A 597 0.29 18.29 48.38
N ARG A 598 0.14 19.61 48.54
CA ARG A 598 0.25 20.54 47.41
C ARG A 598 1.70 20.56 46.90
N LEU A 599 1.98 19.79 45.86
CA LEU A 599 3.27 19.77 45.18
C LEU A 599 3.59 21.16 44.60
N ARG A 600 4.89 21.50 44.58
CA ARG A 600 5.36 22.83 44.15
C ARG A 600 6.24 22.72 42.90
N PRO A 601 5.95 23.49 41.82
CA PRO A 601 6.86 23.58 40.67
C PRO A 601 8.25 24.04 41.13
N LEU A 602 9.29 23.30 40.77
CA LEU A 602 10.64 23.48 41.32
C LEU A 602 11.53 24.52 40.59
N SER A 603 11.04 25.18 39.54
CA SER A 603 11.82 26.18 38.79
C SER A 603 11.26 27.60 38.89
N SER A 604 12.16 28.57 39.11
CA SER A 604 11.83 29.99 39.32
C SER A 604 11.50 30.77 38.04
N ASN A 605 11.56 30.13 36.87
CA ASN A 605 11.34 30.73 35.55
C ASN A 605 10.13 30.16 34.79
N PHE A 606 9.41 29.18 35.33
CA PHE A 606 8.25 28.59 34.66
C PHE A 606 7.01 29.51 34.76
N VAL A 607 6.91 30.43 33.80
CA VAL A 607 5.69 31.23 33.60
C VAL A 607 4.69 30.40 32.81
N LEU A 608 3.65 29.89 33.47
CA LEU A 608 2.56 29.07 32.89
C LEU A 608 1.70 29.77 31.81
N GLY A 609 2.11 30.95 31.34
CA GLY A 609 1.49 31.66 30.22
C GLY A 609 1.76 31.05 28.83
N SER A 610 2.38 29.87 28.75
CA SER A 610 2.62 29.15 27.48
C SER A 610 1.43 28.30 27.02
N PHE A 611 0.52 27.90 27.92
CA PHE A 611 -0.88 27.54 27.58
C PHE A 611 -1.71 28.80 27.24
N GLY A 612 -1.05 29.89 26.87
CA GLY A 612 -1.57 31.25 26.98
C GLY A 612 -2.69 31.54 26.01
N ARG A 613 -3.83 31.99 26.55
CA ARG A 613 -4.99 32.55 25.83
C ARG A 613 -5.79 31.56 24.96
N SER A 614 -5.15 30.52 24.42
CA SER A 614 -5.72 29.57 23.43
C SER A 614 -6.37 28.30 23.98
N VAL A 615 -6.68 28.22 25.28
CA VAL A 615 -7.60 27.18 25.82
C VAL A 615 -8.98 27.76 26.15
N VAL A 616 -9.07 29.08 26.39
CA VAL A 616 -10.23 29.70 27.07
C VAL A 616 -11.12 30.51 26.11
N ASN A 617 -10.51 31.23 25.16
CA ASN A 617 -11.26 31.83 24.04
C ASN A 617 -11.65 30.77 23.00
N ASP A 618 -10.98 29.62 23.07
CA ASP A 618 -10.89 28.62 22.02
C ASP A 618 -11.63 27.33 22.44
N GLY A 619 -11.91 27.13 23.74
CA GLY A 619 -12.66 26.01 24.28
C GLY A 619 -11.84 24.71 24.43
N LEU A 620 -12.31 23.82 25.30
CA LEU A 620 -11.66 22.56 25.65
C LEU A 620 -12.39 21.38 24.99
N ALA A 621 -11.65 20.53 24.26
CA ALA A 621 -12.14 19.31 23.61
C ALA A 621 -11.94 18.07 24.48
N GLY A 622 -10.84 18.04 25.23
CA GLY A 622 -10.43 16.93 26.08
C GLY A 622 -9.31 17.35 27.04
N PHE A 623 -9.28 16.68 28.18
CA PHE A 623 -8.27 16.79 29.22
C PHE A 623 -8.12 15.39 29.84
N ARG A 624 -6.90 14.82 29.82
CA ARG A 624 -6.61 13.42 30.17
C ARG A 624 -5.18 13.27 30.73
N SER A 625 -4.97 12.11 31.35
CA SER A 625 -3.70 11.56 31.81
C SER A 625 -3.40 10.26 31.05
N ALA A 626 -2.12 9.99 30.81
CA ALA A 626 -1.52 8.68 30.49
C ALA A 626 0.01 8.86 30.53
N ASP A 627 0.80 7.78 30.58
CA ASP A 627 2.22 7.88 30.22
C ASP A 627 2.35 8.09 28.69
N LEU A 628 2.83 9.28 28.32
CA LEU A 628 3.04 9.70 26.94
C LEU A 628 4.54 9.72 26.55
N ASN A 629 5.44 9.32 27.46
CA ASN A 629 6.88 9.40 27.24
C ASN A 629 7.68 8.15 27.67
N GLY A 630 7.05 7.20 28.38
CA GLY A 630 7.64 5.95 28.83
C GLY A 630 8.52 6.09 30.07
N ASP A 631 8.27 7.08 30.95
CA ASP A 631 9.01 7.25 32.22
C ASP A 631 8.31 6.69 33.47
N GLY A 632 7.21 5.94 33.26
CA GLY A 632 6.47 5.19 34.28
C GLY A 632 5.59 6.10 35.14
N LYS A 633 5.00 7.13 34.53
CA LYS A 633 4.17 8.15 35.19
C LYS A 633 3.13 8.73 34.26
N ASP A 634 2.07 9.26 34.84
CA ASP A 634 1.13 10.08 34.09
C ASP A 634 1.73 11.43 33.67
N ASP A 635 1.59 11.71 32.38
CA ASP A 635 1.71 13.02 31.78
C ASP A 635 0.32 13.66 31.60
N ILE A 636 0.28 14.92 31.14
CA ILE A 636 -0.97 15.65 30.91
C ILE A 636 -1.13 15.99 29.43
N ILE A 637 -2.30 15.69 28.86
CA ILE A 637 -2.72 16.16 27.55
C ILE A 637 -3.97 17.06 27.64
N ALA A 638 -3.95 18.19 26.93
CA ALA A 638 -5.11 19.06 26.72
C ALA A 638 -5.30 19.36 25.23
N VAL A 639 -6.55 19.36 24.76
CA VAL A 639 -6.94 19.56 23.35
C VAL A 639 -8.02 20.64 23.24
N THR A 640 -8.00 21.46 22.18
CA THR A 640 -8.72 22.74 22.09
C THR A 640 -9.70 22.82 20.91
N THR A 641 -10.91 23.40 21.08
CA THR A 641 -12.03 23.28 20.12
C THR A 641 -12.14 24.36 19.03
N SER A 642 -11.44 25.49 19.10
CA SER A 642 -11.61 26.60 18.13
C SER A 642 -10.44 27.60 18.16
N GLY A 643 -10.70 28.87 17.82
CA GLY A 643 -9.71 29.95 17.92
C GLY A 643 -8.76 30.10 16.73
N THR A 644 -7.59 30.71 16.99
CA THR A 644 -6.59 30.99 15.93
C THR A 644 -5.69 29.80 15.59
N GLN A 645 -5.66 28.77 16.43
CA GLN A 645 -4.94 27.50 16.17
C GLN A 645 -5.78 26.33 16.72
N PRO A 646 -6.91 25.97 16.07
CA PRO A 646 -7.76 24.87 16.55
C PRO A 646 -7.00 23.54 16.54
N GLY A 647 -7.29 22.66 17.50
CA GLY A 647 -6.66 21.34 17.56
C GLY A 647 -5.22 21.35 18.08
N GLN A 648 -4.80 22.38 18.83
CA GLN A 648 -3.54 22.29 19.57
C GLN A 648 -3.64 21.18 20.62
N VAL A 649 -2.81 20.15 20.45
CA VAL A 649 -2.41 19.24 21.52
C VAL A 649 -1.33 19.93 22.35
N LEU A 650 -1.53 19.96 23.67
CA LEU A 650 -0.62 20.55 24.64
C LEU A 650 -0.23 19.48 25.68
N HIS A 651 1.02 19.03 25.59
CA HIS A 651 1.65 18.05 26.48
C HIS A 651 2.56 18.73 27.51
N ALA A 652 2.76 18.11 28.67
CA ALA A 652 3.74 18.54 29.67
C ALA A 652 4.23 17.34 30.50
N THR A 653 5.53 17.03 30.44
CA THR A 653 6.09 15.80 31.04
C THR A 653 6.44 15.89 32.52
N THR A 654 6.22 14.83 33.32
CA THR A 654 6.38 14.85 34.80
C THR A 654 7.78 14.50 35.31
N THR A 655 8.82 15.14 34.75
CA THR A 655 10.21 14.80 35.08
C THR A 655 10.56 15.03 36.57
N GLY A 656 11.18 14.03 37.20
CA GLY A 656 11.31 13.94 38.66
C GLY A 656 12.40 14.83 39.27
N GLY A 657 12.03 15.61 40.30
CA GLY A 657 13.00 16.29 41.17
C GLY A 657 13.62 15.33 42.20
N THR A 658 14.90 15.52 42.54
CA THR A 658 15.72 14.62 43.38
C THR A 658 15.35 14.58 44.88
N ARG A 659 14.06 14.68 45.22
CA ARG A 659 13.55 14.76 46.61
C ARG A 659 12.18 14.10 46.87
N GLY A 660 11.50 13.50 45.89
CA GLY A 660 10.23 12.78 46.13
C GLY A 660 9.09 13.65 46.69
N ASP A 661 9.05 14.92 46.29
CA ASP A 661 8.12 15.95 46.78
C ASP A 661 7.98 17.09 45.73
N GLY A 662 8.41 16.86 44.48
CA GLY A 662 8.64 17.95 43.52
C GLY A 662 8.78 17.55 42.07
N MET A 663 7.77 17.93 41.28
CA MET A 663 7.66 17.73 39.84
C MET A 663 8.35 18.86 39.06
N VAL A 664 8.88 18.54 37.87
CA VAL A 664 9.41 19.52 36.92
C VAL A 664 8.83 19.27 35.53
N PHE A 665 7.87 20.12 35.15
CA PHE A 665 7.34 20.13 33.79
C PHE A 665 8.38 20.64 32.80
N GLN A 666 8.71 19.82 31.80
CA GLN A 666 9.57 20.19 30.68
C GLN A 666 8.74 20.27 29.38
N ASN A 667 9.18 21.14 28.48
CA ASN A 667 8.76 21.24 27.07
C ASN A 667 7.26 21.14 26.78
N VAL A 668 6.52 22.26 26.93
CA VAL A 668 5.19 22.39 26.30
C VAL A 668 5.37 22.52 24.78
N THR A 669 5.30 21.41 24.06
CA THR A 669 5.29 21.37 22.59
C THR A 669 3.86 21.52 22.08
N SER A 670 3.56 22.67 21.47
CA SER A 670 2.29 22.86 20.74
C SER A 670 2.38 22.17 19.37
N PHE A 671 1.67 21.05 19.20
CA PHE A 671 1.62 20.36 17.91
C PHE A 671 0.75 21.13 16.92
N VAL A 672 1.38 21.72 15.91
CA VAL A 672 0.73 22.43 14.81
C VAL A 672 1.30 21.86 13.51
N SER A 673 0.50 21.08 12.78
CA SER A 673 0.95 20.44 11.54
C SER A 673 1.29 21.51 10.49
N SER A 674 2.45 21.37 9.84
CA SER A 674 2.99 22.46 9.04
C SER A 674 2.29 22.61 7.68
N ASN A 675 1.59 23.72 7.49
CA ASN A 675 1.08 24.24 6.20
C ASN A 675 0.03 23.39 5.46
N ARG A 676 -0.73 22.53 6.14
CA ARG A 676 -2.07 22.10 5.68
C ARG A 676 -3.10 22.38 6.78
N ALA A 677 -4.39 22.32 6.44
CA ALA A 677 -5.46 22.62 7.38
C ALA A 677 -5.42 21.66 8.59
N PRO A 678 -5.75 22.11 9.81
CA PRO A 678 -5.76 21.24 10.98
C PRO A 678 -6.77 20.12 10.77
N VAL A 679 -6.31 18.87 10.86
CA VAL A 679 -7.18 17.68 10.75
C VAL A 679 -8.14 17.62 11.93
N TYR A 680 -7.66 18.01 13.12
CA TYR A 680 -8.44 18.32 14.31
C TYR A 680 -9.18 19.67 14.16
N ALA A 681 -10.08 19.80 13.19
CA ALA A 681 -10.93 20.98 12.97
C ALA A 681 -12.26 20.86 13.76
N PRO A 682 -12.41 21.39 14.98
CA PRO A 682 -13.36 20.80 15.94
C PRO A 682 -14.82 21.24 15.77
N SER A 683 -15.12 22.04 14.74
CA SER A 683 -16.50 22.29 14.28
C SER A 683 -17.24 21.03 13.83
N THR A 684 -16.54 19.91 13.64
CA THR A 684 -17.08 18.60 13.29
C THR A 684 -16.87 17.53 14.36
N PHE A 685 -16.36 17.83 15.57
CA PHE A 685 -16.03 16.79 16.56
C PHE A 685 -17.05 16.69 17.71
N GLY A 686 -17.44 15.44 18.04
CA GLY A 686 -18.57 15.13 18.92
C GLY A 686 -18.23 14.88 20.39
N GLY A 687 -16.95 14.99 20.76
CA GLY A 687 -16.42 14.66 22.08
C GLY A 687 -15.46 13.48 22.05
N ALA A 688 -14.63 13.37 23.09
CA ALA A 688 -13.57 12.38 23.28
C ALA A 688 -12.38 12.47 22.30
N VAL A 689 -11.24 12.86 22.87
CA VAL A 689 -9.93 12.27 22.53
C VAL A 689 -9.63 11.27 23.64
N LEU A 690 -9.20 10.08 23.26
CA LEU A 690 -8.88 8.95 24.14
C LEU A 690 -7.42 8.56 23.94
N LEU A 691 -6.89 7.79 24.89
CA LEU A 691 -5.50 7.35 24.95
C LEU A 691 -5.47 5.84 25.18
N GLY A 692 -4.47 5.16 24.63
CA GLY A 692 -4.25 3.71 24.73
C GLY A 692 -3.04 3.30 23.91
N ARG A 693 -2.60 2.05 24.03
CA ARG A 693 -1.51 1.47 23.23
C ARG A 693 -2.11 0.66 22.09
N PHE A 694 -2.21 1.25 20.90
CA PHE A 694 -2.80 0.61 19.72
C PHE A 694 -1.73 -0.04 18.82
N ASP A 695 -0.44 0.10 19.16
CA ASP A 695 0.68 -0.51 18.44
C ASP A 695 1.71 -1.22 19.35
N ASP A 696 2.77 -1.78 18.74
CA ASP A 696 3.91 -2.45 19.38
C ASP A 696 4.70 -1.58 20.36
N ASN A 697 4.46 -0.26 20.38
CA ASN A 697 5.26 0.70 21.10
C ASN A 697 4.78 0.88 22.57
N THR A 698 5.62 1.50 23.40
CA THR A 698 5.42 1.59 24.87
C THR A 698 4.84 2.94 25.33
N LEU A 699 4.30 3.73 24.40
CA LEU A 699 3.73 5.06 24.62
C LEU A 699 2.23 5.00 24.35
N ALA A 700 1.42 5.81 25.03
CA ALA A 700 0.01 5.93 24.67
C ALA A 700 -0.21 6.80 23.42
N ASP A 701 -0.86 6.24 22.41
CA ASP A 701 -1.33 6.93 21.20
C ASP A 701 -2.56 7.81 21.50
N THR A 702 -3.08 8.47 20.47
CA THR A 702 -4.37 9.16 20.52
C THR A 702 -5.38 8.55 19.56
N VAL A 703 -6.62 8.34 20.00
CA VAL A 703 -7.76 8.09 19.09
C VAL A 703 -8.88 9.09 19.33
N SER A 704 -9.57 9.50 18.26
CA SER A 704 -10.62 10.51 18.31
C SER A 704 -11.73 10.25 17.30
N ALA A 705 -12.96 10.65 17.65
CA ALA A 705 -14.16 10.47 16.83
C ALA A 705 -14.78 11.80 16.39
N ASP A 706 -15.14 11.92 15.11
CA ASP A 706 -15.92 13.06 14.60
C ASP A 706 -17.46 12.84 14.74
N MET A 707 -18.26 13.89 14.56
CA MET A 707 -19.73 13.85 14.65
C MET A 707 -20.39 13.01 13.56
N THR A 708 -19.68 12.63 12.50
CA THR A 708 -20.16 11.64 11.52
C THR A 708 -19.90 10.21 11.97
N GLY A 709 -19.13 10.02 13.05
CA GLY A 709 -18.72 8.73 13.61
C GLY A 709 -17.32 8.29 13.17
N LYS A 710 -16.57 9.15 12.46
CA LYS A 710 -15.28 8.76 11.87
C LYS A 710 -14.14 8.74 12.86
N LEU A 711 -13.37 7.65 12.82
CA LEU A 711 -12.20 7.43 13.66
C LEU A 711 -10.91 7.99 13.04
N MET A 712 -10.09 8.60 13.88
CA MET A 712 -8.76 9.09 13.53
C MET A 712 -7.76 8.68 14.61
N VAL A 713 -6.74 7.92 14.23
CA VAL A 713 -5.66 7.45 15.10
C VAL A 713 -4.43 8.31 14.88
N GLY A 714 -3.85 8.84 15.96
CA GLY A 714 -2.57 9.54 15.99
C GLY A 714 -1.58 8.73 16.81
N VAL A 715 -0.83 7.88 16.10
CA VAL A 715 0.19 6.97 16.64
C VAL A 715 1.35 7.74 17.25
N ALA A 716 1.87 7.28 18.38
CA ALA A 716 2.98 7.89 19.09
C ALA A 716 4.34 7.59 18.42
N SER A 717 5.41 8.27 18.87
CA SER A 717 6.78 7.79 18.63
C SER A 717 7.81 8.48 19.51
N LEU A 718 8.88 7.79 19.88
CA LEU A 718 10.01 8.34 20.65
C LEU A 718 10.71 9.55 19.98
N ASN A 719 10.47 9.81 18.69
CA ASN A 719 11.11 10.91 17.94
C ASN A 719 10.19 12.10 17.63
N THR A 720 8.87 11.91 17.62
CA THR A 720 7.90 12.97 17.28
C THR A 720 6.78 13.14 18.30
N MET A 721 6.67 12.22 19.27
CA MET A 721 5.58 12.00 20.24
C MET A 721 4.21 11.71 19.61
N PHE A 722 3.88 12.24 18.44
CA PHE A 722 2.82 11.75 17.55
C PHE A 722 3.22 11.84 16.07
N LEU A 723 2.70 10.94 15.24
CA LEU A 723 2.79 10.95 13.78
C LEU A 723 1.67 11.82 13.16
N ASN A 724 1.57 11.88 11.83
CA ASN A 724 0.38 12.46 11.20
C ASN A 724 -0.82 11.54 11.45
N PRO A 725 -1.94 12.02 12.00
CA PRO A 725 -3.07 11.15 12.29
C PRO A 725 -3.68 10.59 11.00
N VAL A 726 -3.93 9.30 10.99
CA VAL A 726 -4.57 8.58 9.90
C VAL A 726 -6.08 8.58 10.14
N VAL A 727 -6.84 8.96 9.12
CA VAL A 727 -8.30 8.82 9.13
C VAL A 727 -8.60 7.41 8.67
N LEU A 728 -9.15 6.57 9.54
CA LEU A 728 -9.63 5.25 9.17
C LEU A 728 -10.77 5.44 8.17
N SER A 729 -10.66 4.85 6.98
CA SER A 729 -11.58 5.12 5.86
C SER A 729 -12.57 3.99 5.57
N ASP A 730 -12.33 2.78 6.10
CA ASP A 730 -13.19 1.62 5.91
C ASP A 730 -14.53 1.82 6.66
N PRO A 731 -15.71 1.74 6.00
CA PRO A 731 -17.01 1.78 6.67
C PRO A 731 -17.22 0.75 7.78
N ALA A 732 -16.50 -0.37 7.77
CA ALA A 732 -16.53 -1.39 8.82
C ALA A 732 -15.77 -0.96 10.10
N VAL A 733 -14.96 0.10 10.05
CA VAL A 733 -14.17 0.65 11.16
C VAL A 733 -14.63 2.08 11.50
N GLN A 734 -15.95 2.27 11.63
CA GLN A 734 -16.58 3.56 11.97
C GLN A 734 -17.72 3.33 12.96
N PHE A 735 -17.90 4.24 13.92
CA PHE A 735 -19.14 4.28 14.67
C PHE A 735 -20.28 4.81 13.79
N GLY A 736 -21.49 4.26 13.94
CA GLY A 736 -22.68 4.84 13.31
C GLY A 736 -22.92 6.28 13.76
N THR A 737 -23.42 7.13 12.86
CA THR A 737 -23.51 8.60 13.01
C THR A 737 -23.78 9.06 14.44
N ALA A 738 -22.81 9.74 15.05
CA ALA A 738 -22.79 9.99 16.50
C ALA A 738 -24.04 10.74 16.98
N ALA A 739 -24.85 10.08 17.81
CA ALA A 739 -25.95 10.73 18.50
C ALA A 739 -25.39 11.74 19.53
N PRO A 740 -25.99 12.93 19.69
CA PRO A 740 -25.53 13.91 20.69
C PRO A 740 -25.56 13.31 22.11
N GLY A 741 -24.38 13.11 22.71
CA GLY A 741 -24.22 12.42 23.99
C GLY A 741 -23.69 10.99 23.89
N ALA A 742 -23.08 10.59 22.77
CA ALA A 742 -22.28 9.37 22.68
C ALA A 742 -21.12 9.38 23.70
N SER A 743 -20.70 8.19 24.14
CA SER A 743 -19.62 7.99 25.10
C SER A 743 -18.70 6.87 24.65
N TYR A 744 -17.40 7.03 24.87
CA TYR A 744 -16.36 6.14 24.35
C TYR A 744 -15.31 5.84 25.44
N VAL A 745 -14.75 4.63 25.41
CA VAL A 745 -13.68 4.16 26.30
C VAL A 745 -12.64 3.38 25.51
N VAL A 746 -11.45 3.29 26.08
CA VAL A 746 -10.32 2.51 25.58
C VAL A 746 -9.83 1.60 26.71
N GLY A 747 -9.41 0.41 26.35
CA GLY A 747 -8.88 -0.61 27.26
C GLY A 747 -8.71 -1.92 26.50
N ASP A 748 -7.84 -2.79 26.99
CA ASP A 748 -7.67 -4.15 26.47
C ASP A 748 -8.98 -4.94 26.71
N PHE A 749 -9.72 -5.34 25.65
CA PHE A 749 -10.97 -6.10 25.80
C PHE A 749 -10.87 -7.55 25.30
N ASN A 750 -9.94 -7.89 24.41
CA ASN A 750 -9.64 -9.27 23.96
C ASN A 750 -8.60 -10.00 24.82
N GLY A 751 -7.73 -9.28 25.54
CA GLY A 751 -6.67 -9.82 26.38
C GLY A 751 -5.30 -9.90 25.68
N ASP A 752 -5.10 -9.17 24.59
CA ASP A 752 -3.87 -9.21 23.78
C ASP A 752 -2.75 -8.26 24.27
N GLY A 753 -3.04 -7.36 25.21
CA GLY A 753 -2.08 -6.37 25.72
C GLY A 753 -1.92 -5.10 24.86
N TYR A 754 -2.71 -4.95 23.81
CA TYR A 754 -2.99 -3.71 23.11
C TYR A 754 -4.23 -3.04 23.73
N SER A 755 -4.79 -2.03 23.06
CA SER A 755 -5.92 -1.25 23.56
C SER A 755 -7.02 -1.21 22.51
N ASP A 756 -8.19 -1.73 22.88
CA ASP A 756 -9.37 -1.73 22.04
C ASP A 756 -10.20 -0.45 22.22
N LEU A 757 -11.19 -0.24 21.35
CA LEU A 757 -12.06 0.94 21.36
C LEU A 757 -13.54 0.56 21.40
N ALA A 758 -14.21 0.88 22.50
CA ALA A 758 -15.65 0.65 22.68
C ALA A 758 -16.42 1.98 22.74
N GLY A 759 -17.63 1.99 22.17
CA GLY A 759 -18.46 3.19 22.14
C GLY A 759 -19.97 2.92 22.20
N LEU A 760 -20.67 3.82 22.89
CA LEU A 760 -22.12 3.87 22.98
C LEU A 760 -22.65 5.05 22.16
N GLY A 761 -23.37 4.74 21.09
CA GLY A 761 -24.10 5.71 20.27
C GLY A 761 -25.56 5.31 20.14
N ALA A 762 -26.06 5.18 18.91
CA ALA A 762 -27.37 4.57 18.64
C ALA A 762 -27.36 3.05 18.87
N SER A 763 -26.19 2.42 18.69
CA SER A 763 -25.86 1.05 19.08
C SER A 763 -24.69 1.07 20.08
N ALA A 764 -24.39 -0.07 20.71
CA ALA A 764 -23.07 -0.32 21.27
C ALA A 764 -22.20 -1.03 20.21
N SER A 765 -20.96 -0.57 20.03
CA SER A 765 -20.01 -1.18 19.09
C SER A 765 -18.63 -1.28 19.73
N VAL A 766 -17.88 -2.34 19.43
CA VAL A 766 -16.48 -2.54 19.84
C VAL A 766 -15.61 -2.75 18.60
N PHE A 767 -14.42 -2.15 18.62
CA PHE A 767 -13.35 -2.34 17.65
C PHE A 767 -12.16 -2.94 18.39
N LEU A 768 -11.75 -4.15 18.00
CA LEU A 768 -10.53 -4.78 18.50
C LEU A 768 -9.33 -4.25 17.72
N SER A 769 -8.20 -3.98 18.38
CA SER A 769 -6.96 -3.53 17.76
C SER A 769 -6.08 -4.73 17.41
N ASN A 770 -5.40 -4.74 16.26
CA ASN A 770 -4.59 -5.88 15.80
C ASN A 770 -3.08 -5.64 16.02
N GLY A 771 -2.67 -4.94 17.08
CA GLY A 771 -1.27 -4.53 17.34
C GLY A 771 -0.55 -3.68 16.27
N GLY A 772 -1.12 -3.54 15.08
CA GLY A 772 -0.60 -2.78 13.97
C GLY A 772 -1.08 -1.33 14.04
N ALA A 773 -0.17 -0.39 13.81
CA ALA A 773 -0.34 1.04 14.09
C ALA A 773 -1.56 1.75 13.45
N ASN A 774 -2.33 1.11 12.56
CA ASN A 774 -3.59 1.65 12.02
C ASN A 774 -4.68 0.60 11.78
N SER A 775 -4.55 -0.62 12.34
CA SER A 775 -5.47 -1.75 12.11
C SER A 775 -6.36 -2.02 13.32
N PHE A 776 -7.66 -1.79 13.14
CA PHE A 776 -8.69 -2.41 13.95
C PHE A 776 -9.47 -3.43 13.11
N GLY A 777 -9.92 -4.50 13.74
CA GLY A 777 -10.91 -5.42 13.19
C GLY A 777 -12.27 -4.75 12.91
N ALA A 778 -13.14 -5.48 12.20
CA ALA A 778 -14.47 -5.00 11.84
C ALA A 778 -15.38 -4.78 13.07
N ALA A 779 -16.26 -3.77 13.00
CA ALA A 779 -17.21 -3.44 14.06
C ALA A 779 -17.99 -4.65 14.59
N LEU A 780 -17.78 -4.99 15.86
CA LEU A 780 -18.66 -5.89 16.59
C LEU A 780 -19.87 -5.09 17.07
N ASP A 781 -20.97 -5.17 16.32
CA ASP A 781 -22.12 -4.26 16.41
C ASP A 781 -23.28 -4.91 17.21
N PHE A 782 -23.53 -4.47 18.43
CA PHE A 782 -24.38 -5.17 19.42
C PHE A 782 -25.85 -4.70 19.48
N GLY A 783 -26.30 -3.99 18.45
CA GLY A 783 -27.71 -3.59 18.28
C GLY A 783 -28.14 -2.35 19.06
N PRO A 784 -29.41 -1.92 18.89
CA PRO A 784 -29.84 -0.56 19.23
C PRO A 784 -30.04 -0.33 20.73
N ILE A 785 -29.41 0.72 21.26
CA ILE A 785 -29.65 1.22 22.62
C ILE A 785 -30.93 2.06 22.59
N ILE A 786 -32.04 1.49 23.09
CA ILE A 786 -33.37 2.09 23.00
C ILE A 786 -33.56 3.23 24.03
N GLY A 787 -32.96 4.39 23.75
CA GLY A 787 -33.19 5.62 24.50
C GLY A 787 -32.09 6.65 24.29
N GLY A 788 -32.31 7.62 23.39
CA GLY A 788 -31.34 8.68 23.06
C GLY A 788 -31.16 9.71 24.18
N GLY A 789 -30.47 9.33 25.25
CA GLY A 789 -29.95 10.21 26.29
C GLY A 789 -28.56 9.73 26.70
N ALA A 790 -27.65 10.67 27.00
CA ALA A 790 -26.25 10.36 27.31
C ALA A 790 -26.15 9.34 28.46
N GLY A 791 -25.43 8.24 28.23
CA GLY A 791 -25.09 7.21 29.21
C GLY A 791 -23.60 7.26 29.59
N GLN A 792 -23.17 6.32 30.44
CA GLN A 792 -21.75 6.10 30.73
C GLN A 792 -21.36 4.64 30.46
N ILE A 793 -20.16 4.48 29.94
CA ILE A 793 -19.43 3.22 29.75
C ILE A 793 -18.10 3.35 30.50
N GLY A 794 -17.58 2.25 31.00
CA GLY A 794 -16.23 2.15 31.57
C GLY A 794 -15.45 1.00 30.93
N ALA A 795 -14.14 1.05 31.11
CA ALA A 795 -13.15 0.05 30.72
C ALA A 795 -12.13 -0.07 31.86
N ILE A 796 -11.46 -1.21 32.00
CA ILE A 796 -10.16 -1.23 32.68
C ILE A 796 -9.15 -0.76 31.64
N GLN A 797 -8.51 0.38 31.92
CA GLN A 797 -7.30 0.74 31.21
C GLN A 797 -6.16 -0.05 31.86
N ALA A 798 -5.54 -0.97 31.13
CA ALA A 798 -4.33 -1.65 31.60
C ALA A 798 -3.23 -0.60 31.81
N GLY A 799 -2.55 -0.68 32.96
CA GLY A 799 -1.48 0.24 33.38
C GLY A 799 -0.09 -0.36 33.23
#